data_AF-A0A0S2W7I8-F1
#
_entry.id   AF-A0A0S2W7I8-F1
#
_cell.length_a   1.000
_cell.length_b   1.000
_cell.length_c   1.000
_cell.angle_alpha   90.00
_cell.angle_beta   90.00
_cell.angle_gamma   90.00
#
_symmetry.space_group_name_H-M   'P 1'
#
loop_
_entity.id
_entity.type
_entity.pdbx_description
1 polymer ?
#
loop_
_entity_poly.entity_id
_entity_poly.type
_entity_poly.pdbx_seq_one_letter_code
_entity_poly.pdbx_strand_id
1 'polypeptide(L)'
;MKAVIMAGGEGTRLRPITLGLPKPMVPLLGRPVMEHIIGLLKRHGITDICVTLQYMPEVVQSWFGDGAELGVRLTYFVEREPLGTAGSVKNCMSHLGEDDFLVISGDAVCDLDLSAAMGFHRASRADATLVLYRHPEPLEYGLVLTDDTGRVERFIEKPSWGQVFTNTVNTGIYLLTRRAMDRVPEGRACDFGKDLFPALLEEGAPLYGHIADGYWCDMGDCGAYLACTADALGGKVTMDMGLPQRGPGIWAAEELPGGITVVPPCWIGPGASIEEGSLLGPHAVVGPGAFVGRRSLVQRSVLMENAKVAERCTLYGTILCRGAAAQAGAVLNEGAVLGAEGMAGENSVLMERVKVWPGRKVPKGARLTASLVSGGGTGRACFGDGGVIRGTLEEELSPELLMTLGGALGAEGRLGLGYGGGECARMLARCAGCGAAAAGAAVLLHDGGCPSVGAWVAERYALPASLFVEQEGERIFLHFFDRRGLPLSRARQRKLEGALLRGEVRRASADGVGAWEHVTGTVSACAADAARRARYAGASMTPVAVSVPGETPADRLLRSALEELGCVVLPRKAVGVPGFAAEYGGLRLAAWDEEGTVLPPERVLALVSLIELENGGGRVALPAGAPEAVRALAAVRGGEVLALDRDGSEAEEVYAALPWLRDGIFAAVRLCARLGQTGERLSTLAGRVPKFVVLRREVPLRRSRGEVMQDLAEAAGAQNGEGVLIQDRGGVVWLAPLSRRAALRVAVEAATLEDAEALCREYADRVRELDRQG
;
A
#
# COMPACT_ATOMS: atom_id res chain seq x y z
N MET A 1 14.22 -33.34 -8.04
CA MET A 1 13.44 -32.15 -7.64
C MET A 1 13.29 -31.26 -8.84
N LYS A 2 12.06 -30.84 -9.15
CA LYS A 2 11.74 -29.89 -10.24
C LYS A 2 11.61 -28.47 -9.67
N ALA A 3 11.55 -27.46 -10.53
CA ALA A 3 11.25 -26.09 -10.10
C ALA A 3 10.13 -25.43 -10.91
N VAL A 4 9.56 -24.37 -10.35
CA VAL A 4 8.63 -23.45 -11.01
C VAL A 4 9.18 -22.02 -10.91
N ILE A 5 9.36 -21.36 -12.04
CA ILE A 5 9.65 -19.93 -12.12
C ILE A 5 8.34 -19.19 -12.33
N MET A 6 7.98 -18.30 -11.39
CA MET A 6 6.80 -17.45 -11.51
C MET A 6 7.11 -16.21 -12.35
N ALA A 7 6.73 -16.23 -13.63
CA ALA A 7 7.12 -15.22 -14.62
C ALA A 7 5.92 -14.41 -15.18
N GLY A 8 4.78 -14.42 -14.47
CA GLY A 8 3.54 -13.77 -14.92
C GLY A 8 3.41 -12.26 -14.68
N GLY A 9 4.35 -11.62 -13.97
CA GLY A 9 4.20 -10.22 -13.54
C GLY A 9 4.48 -9.16 -14.61
N GLU A 10 3.62 -8.14 -14.71
CA GLU A 10 3.80 -7.00 -15.64
C GLU A 10 4.98 -6.06 -15.29
N GLY A 11 5.51 -6.11 -14.07
CA GLY A 11 6.63 -5.28 -13.64
C GLY A 11 6.36 -3.77 -13.65
N THR A 12 5.16 -3.34 -13.25
CA THR A 12 4.70 -1.94 -13.36
C THR A 12 5.58 -0.91 -12.62
N ARG A 13 6.21 -1.30 -11.50
CA ARG A 13 7.11 -0.44 -10.70
C ARG A 13 8.48 -0.18 -11.38
N LEU A 14 8.91 -1.06 -12.29
CA LEU A 14 10.14 -0.90 -13.10
C LEU A 14 9.94 0.01 -14.33
N ARG A 15 8.72 0.48 -14.59
CA ARG A 15 8.47 1.37 -15.72
C ARG A 15 9.30 2.66 -15.59
N PRO A 16 9.88 3.16 -16.70
CA PRO A 16 9.60 2.79 -18.09
C PRO A 16 10.41 1.60 -18.66
N ILE A 17 11.24 0.89 -17.89
CA ILE A 17 12.05 -0.24 -18.40
C ILE A 17 11.16 -1.36 -18.96
N THR A 18 10.07 -1.69 -18.25
CA THR A 18 9.13 -2.78 -18.58
C THR A 18 7.99 -2.36 -19.52
N LEU A 19 8.03 -1.15 -20.08
CA LEU A 19 7.07 -0.74 -21.11
C LEU A 19 7.43 -1.40 -22.45
N GLY A 20 6.79 -2.53 -22.74
CA GLY A 20 7.05 -3.36 -23.93
C GLY A 20 8.00 -4.53 -23.68
N LEU A 21 8.26 -4.88 -22.42
CA LEU A 21 9.12 -5.99 -22.02
C LEU A 21 8.61 -6.61 -20.71
N PRO A 22 8.37 -7.93 -20.63
CA PRO A 22 7.96 -8.56 -19.38
C PRO A 22 9.09 -8.52 -18.33
N LYS A 23 8.74 -8.44 -17.04
CA LYS A 23 9.71 -8.26 -15.94
C LYS A 23 10.88 -9.28 -15.96
N PRO A 24 10.64 -10.59 -16.20
CA PRO A 24 11.72 -11.59 -16.23
C PRO A 24 12.73 -11.39 -17.39
N MET A 25 12.34 -10.60 -18.40
CA MET A 25 13.16 -10.30 -19.58
C MET A 25 13.99 -9.01 -19.44
N VAL A 26 13.85 -8.27 -18.33
CA VAL A 26 14.68 -7.10 -18.06
C VAL A 26 16.16 -7.52 -18.08
N PRO A 27 17.02 -6.85 -18.87
CA PRO A 27 18.40 -7.27 -19.01
C PRO A 27 19.22 -6.84 -17.80
N LEU A 28 20.00 -7.76 -17.24
CA LEU A 28 21.04 -7.50 -16.25
C LEU A 28 22.36 -8.01 -16.84
N LEU A 29 23.31 -7.11 -17.09
CA LEU A 29 24.62 -7.43 -17.67
C LEU A 29 24.51 -8.23 -18.99
N GLY A 30 23.62 -7.79 -19.87
CA GLY A 30 23.43 -8.36 -21.21
C GLY A 30 22.53 -9.58 -21.30
N ARG A 31 22.04 -10.13 -20.18
CA ARG A 31 21.16 -11.32 -20.14
C ARG A 31 19.87 -11.03 -19.37
N PRO A 32 18.72 -11.62 -19.73
CA PRO A 32 17.50 -11.55 -18.93
C PRO A 32 17.69 -11.99 -17.48
N VAL A 33 17.00 -11.33 -16.53
CA VAL A 33 16.96 -11.76 -15.11
C VAL A 33 16.58 -13.23 -14.97
N MET A 34 15.60 -13.71 -15.74
CA MET A 34 15.18 -15.11 -15.74
C MET A 34 16.30 -16.08 -16.12
N GLU A 35 17.23 -15.66 -16.98
CA GLU A 35 18.37 -16.50 -17.37
C GLU A 35 19.35 -16.70 -16.22
N HIS A 36 19.56 -15.67 -15.39
CA HIS A 36 20.34 -15.77 -14.15
C HIS A 36 19.69 -16.72 -13.14
N ILE A 37 18.36 -16.71 -13.05
CA ILE A 37 17.59 -17.63 -12.20
C ILE A 37 17.73 -19.08 -12.70
N ILE A 38 17.61 -19.32 -14.01
CA ILE A 38 17.84 -20.64 -14.60
C ILE A 38 19.27 -21.11 -14.30
N GLY A 39 20.26 -20.22 -14.42
CA GLY A 39 21.65 -20.49 -14.05
C GLY A 39 21.81 -20.89 -12.59
N LEU A 40 21.15 -20.19 -11.66
CA LEU A 40 21.12 -20.53 -10.23
C LEU A 40 20.53 -21.92 -10.00
N LEU A 41 19.35 -22.21 -10.54
CA LEU A 41 18.69 -23.51 -10.42
C LEU A 41 19.58 -24.65 -10.93
N LYS A 42 20.21 -24.45 -12.09
CA LYS A 42 21.14 -25.41 -12.69
C LYS A 42 22.37 -25.68 -11.81
N ARG A 43 22.95 -24.63 -11.19
CA ARG A 43 24.08 -24.79 -10.25
C ARG A 43 23.72 -25.65 -9.04
N HIS A 44 22.46 -25.63 -8.61
CA HIS A 44 21.93 -26.47 -7.53
C HIS A 44 21.31 -27.79 -8.02
N GLY A 45 21.55 -28.17 -9.29
CA GLY A 45 21.16 -29.47 -9.86
C GLY A 45 19.70 -29.56 -10.31
N ILE A 46 18.98 -28.45 -10.43
CA ILE A 46 17.59 -28.42 -10.90
C ILE A 46 17.57 -28.04 -12.38
N THR A 47 17.20 -28.99 -13.24
CA THR A 47 17.23 -28.82 -14.70
C THR A 47 15.87 -29.04 -15.39
N ASP A 48 14.83 -29.43 -14.66
CA ASP A 48 13.46 -29.56 -15.17
C ASP A 48 12.59 -28.48 -14.50
N ILE A 49 12.18 -27.50 -15.30
CA ILE A 49 11.66 -26.21 -14.81
C ILE A 49 10.35 -25.90 -15.54
N CYS A 50 9.29 -25.69 -14.76
CA CYS A 50 8.05 -25.09 -15.23
C CYS A 50 8.15 -23.56 -15.17
N VAL A 51 7.52 -22.87 -16.12
CA VAL A 51 7.48 -21.41 -16.15
C VAL A 51 6.02 -20.97 -16.28
N THR A 52 5.51 -20.24 -15.28
CA THR A 52 4.15 -19.68 -15.35
C THR A 52 4.20 -18.30 -15.99
N LEU A 53 3.37 -18.09 -17.01
CA LEU A 53 3.37 -16.87 -17.83
C LEU A 53 1.96 -16.29 -17.92
N GLN A 54 1.87 -14.96 -17.97
CA GLN A 54 0.60 -14.25 -18.18
C GLN A 54 0.81 -13.02 -19.06
N TYR A 55 1.77 -12.15 -18.70
CA TYR A 55 2.09 -10.95 -19.46
C TYR A 55 3.14 -11.23 -20.56
N MET A 56 2.80 -10.95 -21.81
CA MET A 56 3.66 -11.14 -23.00
C MET A 56 4.39 -12.51 -23.07
N PRO A 57 3.67 -13.64 -22.90
CA PRO A 57 4.27 -14.98 -22.84
C PRO A 57 5.14 -15.31 -24.07
N GLU A 58 4.73 -14.82 -25.24
CA GLU A 58 5.41 -15.03 -26.51
C GLU A 58 6.85 -14.49 -26.51
N VAL A 59 7.13 -13.41 -25.79
CA VAL A 59 8.49 -12.84 -25.69
C VAL A 59 9.41 -13.78 -24.92
N VAL A 60 8.92 -14.34 -23.82
CA VAL A 60 9.69 -15.28 -22.98
C VAL A 60 9.92 -16.59 -23.74
N GLN A 61 8.86 -17.16 -24.33
CA GLN A 61 8.93 -18.41 -25.08
C GLN A 61 9.86 -18.31 -26.30
N SER A 62 9.80 -17.19 -27.03
CA SER A 62 10.65 -16.99 -28.21
C SER A 62 12.13 -16.86 -27.86
N TRP A 63 12.46 -16.30 -26.69
CA TRP A 63 13.84 -16.16 -26.24
C TRP A 63 14.41 -17.48 -25.72
N PHE A 64 13.68 -18.16 -24.83
CA PHE A 64 14.21 -19.31 -24.10
C PHE A 64 13.98 -20.66 -24.78
N GLY A 65 13.07 -20.76 -25.76
CA GLY A 65 12.75 -22.02 -26.43
C GLY A 65 12.37 -23.10 -25.43
N ASP A 66 12.82 -24.34 -25.60
CA ASP A 66 12.63 -25.43 -24.64
C ASP A 66 13.72 -25.48 -23.54
N GLY A 67 14.61 -24.49 -23.49
CA GLY A 67 15.73 -24.41 -22.54
C GLY A 67 16.97 -25.23 -22.91
N ALA A 68 16.96 -25.95 -24.04
CA ALA A 68 18.07 -26.84 -24.41
C ALA A 68 19.41 -26.10 -24.53
N GLU A 69 19.41 -24.87 -25.07
CA GLU A 69 20.62 -24.03 -25.19
C GLU A 69 21.22 -23.63 -23.82
N LEU A 70 20.37 -23.58 -22.77
CA LEU A 70 20.80 -23.32 -21.40
C LEU A 70 21.15 -24.61 -20.63
N GLY A 71 20.97 -25.77 -21.25
CA GLY A 71 21.19 -27.09 -20.64
C GLY A 71 20.15 -27.43 -19.57
N VAL A 72 18.91 -26.97 -19.75
CA VAL A 72 17.74 -27.29 -18.92
C VAL A 72 16.55 -27.69 -19.81
N ARG A 73 15.45 -28.12 -19.21
CA ARG A 73 14.16 -28.38 -19.86
C ARG A 73 13.13 -27.39 -19.31
N LEU A 74 12.60 -26.54 -20.18
CA LEU A 74 11.56 -25.58 -19.85
C LEU A 74 10.20 -26.07 -20.33
N THR A 75 9.20 -26.00 -19.46
CA THR A 75 7.79 -26.26 -19.81
C THR A 75 6.94 -25.05 -19.43
N TYR A 76 6.20 -24.49 -20.38
CA TYR A 76 5.46 -23.25 -20.17
C TYR A 76 3.99 -23.49 -19.85
N PHE A 77 3.47 -22.73 -18.89
CA PHE A 77 2.07 -22.72 -18.49
C PHE A 77 1.55 -21.29 -18.64
N VAL A 78 0.72 -21.05 -19.66
CA VAL A 78 0.21 -19.70 -19.97
C VAL A 78 -1.19 -19.54 -19.38
N GLU A 79 -1.35 -18.54 -18.53
CA GLU A 79 -2.61 -18.16 -17.92
C GLU A 79 -3.39 -17.18 -18.80
N ARG A 80 -4.69 -17.44 -18.96
CA ARG A 80 -5.62 -16.51 -19.63
C ARG A 80 -6.10 -15.41 -18.70
N GLU A 81 -6.33 -15.76 -17.44
CA GLU A 81 -6.75 -14.87 -16.36
C GLU A 81 -5.77 -15.05 -15.19
N PRO A 82 -5.46 -13.98 -14.43
CA PRO A 82 -4.49 -14.07 -13.34
C PRO A 82 -5.03 -14.93 -12.19
N LEU A 83 -4.40 -16.08 -11.94
CA LEU A 83 -4.80 -17.02 -10.89
C LEU A 83 -4.10 -16.79 -9.54
N GLY A 84 -3.40 -15.67 -9.39
CA GLY A 84 -2.58 -15.40 -8.20
C GLY A 84 -1.32 -16.26 -8.15
N THR A 85 -0.46 -15.98 -7.17
CA THR A 85 0.87 -16.60 -7.09
C THR A 85 0.80 -18.12 -6.86
N ALA A 86 -0.02 -18.59 -5.92
CA ALA A 86 -0.18 -20.03 -5.66
C ALA A 86 -1.03 -20.72 -6.73
N GLY A 87 -2.07 -20.06 -7.24
CA GLY A 87 -2.90 -20.60 -8.32
C GLY A 87 -2.12 -20.78 -9.63
N SER A 88 -1.14 -19.91 -9.93
CA SER A 88 -0.24 -20.09 -11.08
C SER A 88 0.54 -21.40 -10.99
N VAL A 89 1.09 -21.70 -9.81
CA VAL A 89 1.86 -22.91 -9.54
C VAL A 89 0.96 -24.15 -9.55
N LYS A 90 -0.31 -24.03 -9.13
CA LYS A 90 -1.29 -25.12 -9.18
C LYS A 90 -1.50 -25.66 -10.60
N ASN A 91 -1.38 -24.82 -11.63
CA ASN A 91 -1.47 -25.27 -13.03
C ASN A 91 -0.31 -26.17 -13.46
N CYS A 92 0.85 -26.09 -12.79
CA CYS A 92 2.02 -26.91 -13.09
C CYS A 92 1.94 -28.32 -12.47
N MET A 93 0.97 -28.59 -11.58
CA MET A 93 0.95 -29.82 -10.78
C MET A 93 0.91 -31.11 -11.60
N SER A 94 0.27 -31.08 -12.77
CA SER A 94 0.25 -32.22 -13.70
C SER A 94 1.63 -32.61 -14.22
N HIS A 95 2.55 -31.63 -14.36
CA HIS A 95 3.94 -31.86 -14.74
C HIS A 95 4.84 -32.12 -13.54
N LEU A 96 4.59 -31.45 -12.41
CA LEU A 96 5.40 -31.61 -11.20
C LEU A 96 5.26 -33.02 -10.62
N GLY A 97 4.03 -33.55 -10.55
CA GLY A 97 3.73 -34.89 -10.04
C GLY A 97 3.60 -34.92 -8.51
N GLU A 98 4.19 -35.95 -7.90
CA GLU A 98 4.13 -36.22 -6.46
C GLU A 98 5.41 -35.82 -5.70
N ASP A 99 6.49 -35.51 -6.43
CA ASP A 99 7.76 -35.09 -5.83
C ASP A 99 7.69 -33.66 -5.28
N ASP A 100 8.44 -33.40 -4.22
CA ASP A 100 8.69 -32.03 -3.74
C ASP A 100 9.36 -31.20 -4.85
N PHE A 101 9.02 -29.91 -4.88
CA PHE A 101 9.50 -28.99 -5.90
C PHE A 101 9.81 -27.61 -5.31
N LEU A 102 10.64 -26.86 -6.02
CA LEU A 102 11.04 -25.50 -5.65
C LEU A 102 10.24 -24.48 -6.46
N VAL A 103 9.77 -23.42 -5.83
CA VAL A 103 9.17 -22.25 -6.47
C VAL A 103 10.12 -21.08 -6.30
N ILE A 104 10.31 -20.28 -7.34
CA ILE A 104 11.10 -19.05 -7.30
C ILE A 104 10.42 -17.95 -8.11
N SER A 105 10.41 -16.73 -7.57
CA SER A 105 9.92 -15.56 -8.30
C SER A 105 10.83 -15.23 -9.49
N GLY A 106 10.24 -14.95 -10.65
CA GLY A 106 10.95 -14.71 -11.92
C GLY A 106 11.67 -13.36 -12.01
N ASP A 107 11.77 -12.63 -10.91
CA ASP A 107 12.25 -11.25 -10.83
C ASP A 107 13.26 -11.01 -9.69
N ALA A 108 13.67 -12.06 -8.99
CA ALA A 108 14.69 -11.99 -7.96
C ALA A 108 16.07 -12.22 -8.55
N VAL A 109 17.04 -11.38 -8.17
CA VAL A 109 18.46 -11.62 -8.42
C VAL A 109 19.08 -12.12 -7.13
N CYS A 110 19.60 -13.35 -7.15
CA CYS A 110 20.14 -13.98 -5.96
C CYS A 110 21.19 -15.06 -6.27
N ASP A 111 22.03 -15.34 -5.29
CA ASP A 111 22.96 -16.47 -5.25
C ASP A 111 22.82 -17.31 -3.98
N LEU A 112 21.64 -17.27 -3.36
CA LEU A 112 21.30 -18.03 -2.15
C LEU A 112 21.60 -19.52 -2.30
N ASP A 113 22.07 -20.16 -1.22
CA ASP A 113 22.33 -21.60 -1.20
C ASP A 113 21.03 -22.41 -1.17
N LEU A 114 20.50 -22.71 -2.37
CA LEU A 114 19.29 -23.52 -2.52
C LEU A 114 19.52 -24.98 -2.09
N SER A 115 20.76 -25.48 -2.10
CA SER A 115 21.08 -26.84 -1.67
C SER A 115 20.92 -26.99 -0.17
N ALA A 116 21.33 -26.01 0.62
CA ALA A 116 21.08 -25.95 2.06
C ALA A 116 19.57 -25.91 2.36
N ALA A 117 18.82 -25.05 1.65
CA ALA A 117 17.37 -24.95 1.83
C ALA A 117 16.64 -26.26 1.48
N MET A 118 17.03 -26.94 0.39
CA MET A 118 16.52 -28.28 0.04
C MET A 118 16.83 -29.33 1.12
N GLY A 119 18.04 -29.30 1.69
CA GLY A 119 18.43 -30.19 2.78
C GLY A 119 17.58 -29.97 4.04
N PHE A 120 17.37 -28.70 4.40
CA PHE A 120 16.53 -28.31 5.53
C PHE A 120 15.06 -28.73 5.35
N HIS A 121 14.48 -28.53 4.16
CA HIS A 121 13.12 -28.96 3.84
C HIS A 121 12.92 -30.47 4.06
N ARG A 122 13.87 -31.29 3.59
CA ARG A 122 13.84 -32.75 3.77
C ARG A 122 14.02 -33.16 5.23
N ALA A 123 14.92 -32.50 5.95
CA ALA A 123 15.19 -32.79 7.35
C ALA A 123 14.00 -32.44 8.27
N SER A 124 13.35 -31.31 8.02
CA SER A 124 12.18 -30.83 8.76
C SER A 124 10.89 -31.59 8.41
N ARG A 125 10.86 -32.31 7.28
CA ARG A 125 9.65 -32.95 6.72
C ARG A 125 8.49 -31.96 6.59
N ALA A 126 8.83 -30.74 6.17
CA ALA A 126 7.87 -29.65 6.07
C ALA A 126 6.88 -29.89 4.92
N ASP A 127 5.61 -29.52 5.12
CA ASP A 127 4.64 -29.40 4.01
C ASP A 127 5.09 -28.23 3.09
N ALA A 128 5.63 -27.16 3.69
CA ALA A 128 6.19 -26.00 3.00
C ALA A 128 7.38 -25.40 3.78
N THR A 129 8.46 -25.07 3.07
CA THR A 129 9.60 -24.30 3.60
C THR A 129 9.74 -22.98 2.84
N LEU A 130 9.68 -21.87 3.56
CA LEU A 130 9.93 -20.52 3.03
C LEU A 130 11.42 -20.23 3.13
N VAL A 131 12.05 -19.84 2.03
CA VAL A 131 13.41 -19.30 2.07
C VAL A 131 13.32 -17.83 2.46
N LEU A 132 14.04 -17.45 3.50
CA LEU A 132 13.97 -16.15 4.14
C LEU A 132 15.29 -15.39 3.99
N TYR A 133 15.21 -14.07 4.01
CA TYR A 133 16.37 -13.18 3.94
C TYR A 133 16.29 -12.08 5.00
N ARG A 134 17.42 -11.59 5.53
CA ARG A 134 17.43 -10.48 6.48
C ARG A 134 17.55 -9.15 5.72
N HIS A 135 16.52 -8.32 5.78
CA HIS A 135 16.46 -7.06 5.03
C HIS A 135 16.24 -5.84 5.96
N PRO A 136 17.02 -4.75 5.82
CA PRO A 136 16.93 -3.58 6.71
C PRO A 136 15.62 -2.79 6.53
N GLU A 137 15.00 -2.85 5.35
CA GLU A 137 13.72 -2.19 5.05
C GLU A 137 12.65 -3.22 4.66
N PRO A 138 11.91 -3.81 5.63
CA PRO A 138 11.19 -5.06 5.36
C PRO A 138 9.72 -4.86 4.91
N LEU A 139 9.24 -3.61 4.79
CA LEU A 139 7.81 -3.31 4.55
C LEU A 139 7.27 -3.67 3.18
N GLU A 140 8.16 -3.71 2.19
CA GLU A 140 7.77 -4.04 0.83
C GLU A 140 7.48 -5.54 0.66
N TYR A 141 7.80 -6.34 1.68
CA TYR A 141 7.83 -7.79 1.66
C TYR A 141 6.91 -8.42 2.73
N GLY A 142 6.70 -9.73 2.65
CA GLY A 142 6.08 -10.49 3.74
C GLY A 142 7.06 -10.68 4.90
N LEU A 143 6.62 -10.52 6.14
CA LEU A 143 7.42 -10.77 7.34
C LEU A 143 7.16 -12.15 7.88
N VAL A 144 8.23 -12.84 8.28
CA VAL A 144 8.15 -14.20 8.81
C VAL A 144 8.89 -14.28 10.14
N LEU A 145 8.18 -14.64 11.20
CA LEU A 145 8.76 -14.99 12.49
C LEU A 145 8.87 -16.50 12.58
N THR A 146 10.03 -16.98 13.02
CA THR A 146 10.30 -18.40 13.26
C THR A 146 10.80 -18.62 14.68
N ASP A 147 10.49 -19.78 15.24
CA ASP A 147 11.15 -20.27 16.45
C ASP A 147 12.60 -20.72 16.19
N ASP A 148 13.29 -21.19 17.23
CA ASP A 148 14.67 -21.69 17.16
C ASP A 148 14.85 -22.92 16.25
N THR A 149 13.78 -23.64 15.94
CA THR A 149 13.79 -24.80 15.04
C THR A 149 13.51 -24.40 13.58
N GLY A 150 13.18 -23.13 13.35
CA GLY A 150 12.75 -22.59 12.07
C GLY A 150 11.26 -22.81 11.80
N ARG A 151 10.44 -23.25 12.77
CA ARG A 151 9.00 -23.38 12.57
C ARG A 151 8.39 -21.99 12.48
N VAL A 152 7.53 -21.74 11.49
CA VAL A 152 6.89 -20.43 11.33
C VAL A 152 5.85 -20.26 12.42
N GLU A 153 6.02 -19.22 13.24
CA GLU A 153 5.05 -18.81 14.26
C GLU A 153 4.07 -17.77 13.71
N ARG A 154 4.57 -16.91 12.81
CA ARG A 154 3.79 -15.80 12.27
C ARG A 154 4.22 -15.45 10.85
N PHE A 155 3.23 -15.19 10.01
CA PHE A 155 3.42 -14.69 8.65
C PHE A 155 2.52 -13.47 8.44
N ILE A 156 3.09 -12.35 7.99
CA ILE A 156 2.31 -11.16 7.59
C ILE A 156 2.76 -10.68 6.22
N GLU A 157 1.87 -10.75 5.24
CA GLU A 157 2.12 -10.22 3.91
C GLU A 157 2.02 -8.68 3.89
N LYS A 158 3.09 -7.99 3.46
CA LYS A 158 3.13 -6.54 3.20
C LYS A 158 2.64 -5.70 4.38
N PRO A 159 3.34 -5.76 5.53
CA PRO A 159 2.91 -5.15 6.77
C PRO A 159 2.75 -3.62 6.63
N SER A 160 1.96 -3.03 7.51
CA SER A 160 2.14 -1.62 7.88
C SER A 160 3.36 -1.49 8.79
N TRP A 161 3.91 -0.29 8.96
CA TRP A 161 4.99 -0.10 9.94
C TRP A 161 4.61 -0.59 11.35
N GLY A 162 3.31 -0.56 11.71
CA GLY A 162 2.83 -1.02 13.02
C GLY A 162 2.78 -2.53 13.16
N GLN A 163 2.98 -3.26 12.07
CA GLN A 163 3.01 -4.70 12.00
C GLN A 163 4.44 -5.24 11.78
N VAL A 164 5.48 -4.39 11.88
CA VAL A 164 6.87 -4.84 11.75
C VAL A 164 7.36 -5.38 13.09
N PHE A 165 7.57 -6.69 13.15
CA PHE A 165 8.05 -7.43 14.33
C PHE A 165 9.35 -8.20 14.06
N THR A 166 9.87 -8.17 12.83
CA THR A 166 11.10 -8.86 12.41
C THR A 166 11.67 -8.17 11.16
N ASN A 167 12.97 -8.32 10.94
CA ASN A 167 13.65 -7.96 9.70
C ASN A 167 13.81 -9.13 8.72
N THR A 168 13.22 -10.28 9.04
CA THR A 168 13.26 -11.49 8.22
C THR A 168 12.11 -11.46 7.22
N VAL A 169 12.45 -11.39 5.93
CA VAL A 169 11.52 -11.19 4.84
C VAL A 169 11.35 -12.45 3.99
N ASN A 170 10.14 -12.62 3.46
CA ASN A 170 9.80 -13.60 2.46
C ASN A 170 10.46 -13.25 1.13
N THR A 171 11.28 -14.16 0.59
CA THR A 171 12.04 -13.97 -0.66
C THR A 171 11.25 -14.29 -1.93
N GLY A 172 10.06 -14.89 -1.80
CA GLY A 172 9.34 -15.47 -2.94
C GLY A 172 9.92 -16.82 -3.42
N ILE A 173 10.80 -17.44 -2.63
CA ILE A 173 11.38 -18.76 -2.90
C ILE A 173 10.85 -19.76 -1.87
N TYR A 174 10.30 -20.87 -2.35
CA TYR A 174 9.62 -21.87 -1.51
C TYR A 174 10.01 -23.29 -1.92
N LEU A 175 10.05 -24.20 -0.96
CA LEU A 175 10.01 -25.64 -1.21
C LEU A 175 8.67 -26.19 -0.76
N LEU A 176 7.98 -26.89 -1.65
CA LEU A 176 6.59 -27.31 -1.45
C LEU A 176 6.43 -28.78 -1.76
N THR A 177 5.63 -29.44 -0.93
CA THR A 177 5.11 -30.78 -1.16
C THR A 177 3.85 -30.74 -2.03
N ARG A 178 3.51 -31.86 -2.65
CA ARG A 178 2.20 -32.03 -3.31
C ARG A 178 1.03 -31.74 -2.35
N ARG A 179 1.13 -32.25 -1.12
CA ARG A 179 0.10 -32.10 -0.08
C ARG A 179 -0.17 -30.64 0.30
N ALA A 180 0.85 -29.79 0.34
CA ALA A 180 0.65 -28.35 0.55
C ALA A 180 -0.21 -27.75 -0.58
N MET A 181 0.06 -28.13 -1.83
CA MET A 181 -0.65 -27.62 -3.00
C MET A 181 -2.06 -28.18 -3.20
N ASP A 182 -2.41 -29.31 -2.59
CA ASP A 182 -3.77 -29.86 -2.67
C ASP A 182 -4.83 -28.94 -2.04
N ARG A 183 -4.40 -28.03 -1.15
CA ARG A 183 -5.24 -26.97 -0.56
C ARG A 183 -5.52 -25.81 -1.50
N VAL A 184 -4.71 -25.64 -2.55
CA VAL A 184 -4.89 -24.56 -3.53
C VAL A 184 -6.02 -24.96 -4.49
N PRO A 185 -7.11 -24.18 -4.58
CA PRO A 185 -8.24 -24.51 -5.44
C PRO A 185 -7.87 -24.40 -6.92
N GLU A 186 -8.31 -25.37 -7.72
CA GLU A 186 -8.10 -25.34 -9.17
C GLU A 186 -8.93 -24.24 -9.85
N GLY A 187 -8.34 -23.55 -10.82
CA GLY A 187 -9.01 -22.53 -11.64
C GLY A 187 -9.48 -21.29 -10.87
N ARG A 188 -9.04 -21.08 -9.63
CA ARG A 188 -9.40 -19.91 -8.80
C ARG A 188 -8.15 -19.13 -8.40
N ALA A 189 -8.31 -17.81 -8.28
CA ALA A 189 -7.26 -16.95 -7.79
C ALA A 189 -6.87 -17.31 -6.34
N CYS A 190 -5.58 -17.58 -6.10
CA CYS A 190 -5.02 -17.92 -4.80
C CYS A 190 -3.56 -17.45 -4.72
N ASP A 191 -3.19 -16.78 -3.63
CA ASP A 191 -1.86 -16.25 -3.37
C ASP A 191 -1.14 -17.01 -2.24
N PHE A 192 0.18 -17.17 -2.36
CA PHE A 192 1.00 -17.82 -1.32
C PHE A 192 0.90 -17.08 0.03
N GLY A 193 1.22 -15.79 0.04
CA GLY A 193 1.27 -15.00 1.27
C GLY A 193 -0.09 -14.58 1.83
N LYS A 194 -1.14 -14.52 1.01
CA LYS A 194 -2.47 -14.08 1.49
C LYS A 194 -3.40 -15.23 1.84
N ASP A 195 -3.25 -16.37 1.17
CA ASP A 195 -4.21 -17.46 1.28
C ASP A 195 -3.53 -18.74 1.78
N LEU A 196 -2.52 -19.27 1.06
CA LEU A 196 -1.97 -20.60 1.36
C LEU A 196 -1.20 -20.68 2.68
N PHE A 197 -0.24 -19.79 2.91
CA PHE A 197 0.57 -19.83 4.14
C PHE A 197 -0.24 -19.52 5.41
N PRO A 198 -1.15 -18.52 5.42
CA PRO A 198 -2.08 -18.35 6.53
C PRO A 198 -2.91 -19.60 6.82
N ALA A 199 -3.48 -20.25 5.79
CA ALA A 199 -4.25 -21.48 5.97
C ALA A 199 -3.41 -22.64 6.55
N LEU A 200 -2.18 -22.84 6.06
CA LEU A 200 -1.27 -23.85 6.61
C LEU A 200 -0.93 -23.59 8.08
N LEU A 201 -0.76 -22.32 8.46
CA LEU A 201 -0.46 -21.92 9.83
C LEU A 201 -1.65 -22.17 10.76
N GLU A 202 -2.86 -21.80 10.34
CA GLU A 202 -4.11 -22.04 11.08
C GLU A 202 -4.39 -23.53 11.30
N GLU A 203 -4.08 -24.37 10.30
CA GLU A 203 -4.21 -25.84 10.38
C GLU A 203 -3.12 -26.50 11.26
N GLY A 204 -2.11 -25.75 11.71
CA GLY A 204 -0.95 -26.31 12.41
C GLY A 204 -0.06 -27.20 11.53
N ALA A 205 -0.14 -27.04 10.20
CA ALA A 205 0.65 -27.82 9.25
C ALA A 205 2.15 -27.54 9.42
N PRO A 206 3.04 -28.47 8.99
CA PRO A 206 4.49 -28.28 9.07
C PRO A 206 4.99 -27.16 8.11
N LEU A 207 4.88 -25.91 8.55
CA LEU A 207 5.36 -24.71 7.85
C LEU A 207 6.64 -24.20 8.51
N TYR A 208 7.73 -24.15 7.74
CA TYR A 208 9.04 -23.77 8.24
C TYR A 208 9.67 -22.63 7.43
N GLY A 209 10.56 -21.87 8.06
CA GLY A 209 11.37 -20.83 7.45
C GLY A 209 12.86 -21.18 7.55
N HIS A 210 13.59 -20.98 6.45
CA HIS A 210 15.04 -21.16 6.39
C HIS A 210 15.69 -19.84 5.99
N ILE A 211 16.40 -19.20 6.92
CA ILE A 211 17.17 -17.98 6.63
C ILE A 211 18.40 -18.39 5.82
N ALA A 212 18.43 -18.01 4.55
CA ALA A 212 19.49 -18.40 3.63
C ALA A 212 20.65 -17.40 3.64
N ASP A 213 21.86 -17.94 3.57
CA ASP A 213 23.07 -17.17 3.32
C ASP A 213 23.20 -16.83 1.82
N GLY A 214 23.84 -15.70 1.53
CA GLY A 214 24.07 -15.20 0.17
C GLY A 214 23.44 -13.83 -0.06
N TYR A 215 23.30 -13.45 -1.32
CA TYR A 215 22.67 -12.22 -1.78
C TYR A 215 21.26 -12.50 -2.28
N TRP A 216 20.34 -11.60 -1.95
CA TRP A 216 19.01 -11.55 -2.54
C TRP A 216 18.55 -10.12 -2.75
N CYS A 217 17.97 -9.85 -3.91
CA CYS A 217 17.35 -8.59 -4.25
C CYS A 217 16.09 -8.83 -5.10
N ASP A 218 14.93 -8.35 -4.62
CA ASP A 218 13.76 -8.14 -5.50
C ASP A 218 14.04 -6.93 -6.39
N MET A 219 14.08 -7.17 -7.70
CA MET A 219 14.18 -6.10 -8.68
C MET A 219 12.84 -5.38 -8.84
N GLY A 220 12.35 -4.77 -7.76
CA GLY A 220 11.01 -4.20 -7.67
C GLY A 220 10.84 -2.92 -8.48
N ASP A 221 11.87 -2.06 -8.54
CA ASP A 221 11.84 -0.75 -9.19
C ASP A 221 13.18 -0.36 -9.84
N CYS A 222 13.24 0.81 -10.50
CA CYS A 222 14.43 1.29 -11.19
C CYS A 222 15.64 1.56 -10.26
N GLY A 223 15.39 1.93 -9.01
CA GLY A 223 16.44 2.13 -8.01
C GLY A 223 17.05 0.79 -7.59
N ALA A 224 16.20 -0.20 -7.29
CA ALA A 224 16.61 -1.58 -7.04
C ALA A 224 17.38 -2.17 -8.23
N TYR A 225 16.96 -1.89 -9.47
CA TYR A 225 17.70 -2.29 -10.68
C TYR A 225 19.13 -1.72 -10.72
N LEU A 226 19.30 -0.42 -10.46
CA LEU A 226 20.63 0.21 -10.41
C LEU A 226 21.49 -0.32 -9.25
N ALA A 227 20.88 -0.50 -8.08
CA ALA A 227 21.56 -1.04 -6.90
C ALA A 227 22.02 -2.48 -7.14
N CYS A 228 21.14 -3.33 -7.67
CA CYS A 228 21.45 -4.71 -8.04
C CYS A 228 22.56 -4.77 -9.10
N THR A 229 22.52 -3.89 -10.11
CA THR A 229 23.59 -3.79 -11.11
C THR A 229 24.93 -3.42 -10.49
N ALA A 230 24.93 -2.45 -9.57
CA ALA A 230 26.15 -2.04 -8.86
C ALA A 230 26.67 -3.15 -7.94
N ASP A 231 25.79 -3.83 -7.22
CA ASP A 231 26.13 -4.96 -6.35
C ASP A 231 26.71 -6.14 -7.14
N ALA A 232 26.16 -6.43 -8.32
CA ALA A 232 26.68 -7.42 -9.25
C ALA A 232 28.09 -7.07 -9.73
N LEU A 233 28.28 -5.85 -10.23
CA LEU A 233 29.59 -5.35 -10.66
C LEU A 233 30.61 -5.31 -9.51
N GLY A 234 30.15 -5.03 -8.30
CA GLY A 234 30.95 -4.98 -7.08
C GLY A 234 31.25 -6.35 -6.47
N GLY A 235 30.70 -7.44 -7.03
CA GLY A 235 30.94 -8.80 -6.56
C GLY A 235 30.20 -9.19 -5.27
N LYS A 236 29.16 -8.46 -4.87
CA LYS A 236 28.30 -8.86 -3.73
C LYS A 236 27.41 -10.06 -4.04
N VAL A 237 27.16 -10.31 -5.33
CA VAL A 237 26.41 -11.46 -5.82
C VAL A 237 27.28 -12.25 -6.78
N THR A 238 27.31 -13.56 -6.58
CA THR A 238 28.03 -14.50 -7.43
C THR A 238 27.24 -14.76 -8.69
N MET A 239 27.64 -14.15 -9.80
CA MET A 239 27.01 -14.36 -11.10
C MET A 239 28.02 -14.45 -12.25
N ASP A 240 27.58 -15.09 -13.32
CA ASP A 240 28.32 -15.17 -14.56
C ASP A 240 28.18 -13.85 -15.34
N MET A 241 29.31 -13.15 -15.51
CA MET A 241 29.38 -11.85 -16.17
C MET A 241 29.30 -11.94 -17.69
N GLY A 242 29.37 -13.14 -18.27
CA GLY A 242 29.17 -13.40 -19.70
C GLY A 242 30.23 -12.82 -20.65
N LEU A 243 31.27 -12.15 -20.13
CA LEU A 243 32.31 -11.46 -20.89
C LEU A 243 33.70 -11.71 -20.30
N PRO A 244 34.77 -11.66 -21.12
CA PRO A 244 36.13 -11.76 -20.61
C PRO A 244 36.50 -10.52 -19.79
N GLN A 245 37.31 -10.74 -18.76
CA GLN A 245 37.84 -9.67 -17.93
C GLN A 245 39.10 -9.09 -18.59
N ARG A 246 39.05 -7.83 -19.03
CA ARG A 246 40.16 -7.11 -19.70
C ARG A 246 41.01 -6.27 -18.75
N GLY A 247 40.58 -6.18 -17.49
CA GLY A 247 41.31 -5.57 -16.38
C GLY A 247 40.58 -5.83 -15.06
N PRO A 248 41.18 -5.57 -13.90
CA PRO A 248 40.53 -5.79 -12.60
C PRO A 248 39.19 -5.05 -12.51
N GLY A 249 38.10 -5.80 -12.39
CA GLY A 249 36.73 -5.26 -12.36
C GLY A 249 36.21 -4.71 -13.70
N ILE A 250 36.88 -4.97 -14.83
CA ILE A 250 36.46 -4.52 -16.16
C ILE A 250 36.16 -5.72 -17.03
N TRP A 251 34.88 -5.92 -17.34
CA TRP A 251 34.38 -6.94 -18.26
C TRP A 251 34.05 -6.28 -19.59
N ALA A 252 34.69 -6.72 -20.68
CA ALA A 252 34.49 -6.12 -21.99
C ALA A 252 34.57 -7.17 -23.10
N ALA A 253 33.61 -7.14 -24.02
CA ALA A 253 33.56 -8.06 -25.16
C ALA A 253 34.79 -7.88 -26.06
N GLU A 254 35.09 -6.63 -26.44
CA GLU A 254 36.27 -6.24 -27.20
C GLU A 254 37.37 -5.59 -26.33
N GLU A 255 38.54 -5.33 -26.94
CA GLU A 255 39.61 -4.55 -26.31
C GLU A 255 39.19 -3.10 -26.10
N LEU A 256 39.66 -2.49 -25.01
CA LEU A 256 39.30 -1.12 -24.67
C LEU A 256 39.93 -0.13 -25.69
N PRO A 257 39.16 0.83 -26.22
CA PRO A 257 39.70 1.80 -27.16
C PRO A 257 40.73 2.73 -26.48
N GLY A 258 41.69 3.22 -27.25
CA GLY A 258 42.66 4.20 -26.75
C GLY A 258 42.02 5.55 -26.43
N GLY A 259 42.54 6.27 -25.43
CA GLY A 259 42.12 7.64 -25.12
C GLY A 259 40.83 7.75 -24.29
N ILE A 260 40.30 6.65 -23.75
CA ILE A 260 39.20 6.66 -22.77
C ILE A 260 39.74 6.40 -21.36
N THR A 261 38.99 6.84 -20.34
CA THR A 261 39.27 6.49 -18.94
C THR A 261 38.19 5.55 -18.44
N VAL A 262 38.58 4.37 -17.97
CA VAL A 262 37.66 3.40 -17.36
C VAL A 262 38.00 3.26 -15.89
N VAL A 263 37.05 3.58 -15.02
CA VAL A 263 37.13 3.43 -13.58
C VAL A 263 36.33 2.18 -13.20
N PRO A 264 36.96 1.10 -12.71
CA PRO A 264 36.25 -0.12 -12.36
C PRO A 264 35.30 0.08 -11.16
N PRO A 265 34.26 -0.76 -11.01
CA PRO A 265 33.91 -1.86 -11.92
C PRO A 265 33.02 -1.41 -13.10
N CYS A 266 33.21 -2.01 -14.29
CA CYS A 266 32.48 -1.68 -15.51
C CYS A 266 32.17 -2.92 -16.35
N TRP A 267 31.04 -2.91 -17.06
CA TRP A 267 30.66 -3.93 -18.04
C TRP A 267 30.40 -3.28 -19.40
N ILE A 268 31.08 -3.74 -20.44
CA ILE A 268 31.06 -3.17 -21.79
C ILE A 268 30.69 -4.28 -22.78
N GLY A 269 29.45 -4.23 -23.26
CA GLY A 269 28.86 -5.22 -24.15
C GLY A 269 29.39 -5.16 -25.59
N PRO A 270 29.06 -6.19 -26.39
CA PRO A 270 29.54 -6.32 -27.76
C PRO A 270 29.07 -5.17 -28.65
N GLY A 271 29.97 -4.70 -29.52
CA GLY A 271 29.70 -3.60 -30.45
C GLY A 271 29.52 -2.24 -29.78
N ALA A 272 29.83 -2.10 -28.49
CA ALA A 272 29.83 -0.80 -27.83
C ALA A 272 30.94 0.10 -28.40
N SER A 273 30.60 1.35 -28.72
CA SER A 273 31.54 2.32 -29.27
C SER A 273 31.70 3.50 -28.31
N ILE A 274 32.92 3.72 -27.83
CA ILE A 274 33.23 4.77 -26.85
C ILE A 274 34.31 5.67 -27.45
N GLU A 275 34.01 6.95 -27.58
CA GLU A 275 34.93 7.93 -28.17
C GLU A 275 35.88 8.58 -27.14
N GLU A 276 36.97 9.12 -27.66
CA GLU A 276 38.08 9.74 -26.91
C GLU A 276 37.63 10.79 -25.87
N GLY A 277 38.35 10.79 -24.73
CA GLY A 277 38.16 11.73 -23.63
C GLY A 277 36.95 11.41 -22.74
N SER A 278 36.25 10.30 -22.99
CA SER A 278 35.12 9.85 -22.17
C SER A 278 35.58 9.11 -20.92
N LEU A 279 34.83 9.24 -19.83
CA LEU A 279 35.05 8.55 -18.57
C LEU A 279 33.87 7.61 -18.28
N LEU A 280 34.17 6.32 -18.15
CA LEU A 280 33.21 5.28 -17.79
C LEU A 280 33.48 4.77 -16.38
N GLY A 281 32.46 4.73 -15.54
CA GLY A 281 32.47 4.14 -14.22
C GLY A 281 32.75 5.13 -13.07
N PRO A 282 32.79 4.63 -11.82
CA PRO A 282 32.52 3.24 -11.44
C PRO A 282 31.05 2.84 -11.62
N HIS A 283 30.80 1.52 -11.69
CA HIS A 283 29.49 0.88 -11.86
C HIS A 283 28.76 1.28 -13.14
N ALA A 284 29.49 1.39 -14.26
CA ALA A 284 28.89 1.68 -15.56
C ALA A 284 28.64 0.40 -16.36
N VAL A 285 27.46 0.32 -16.99
CA VAL A 285 27.10 -0.74 -17.94
C VAL A 285 26.84 -0.09 -19.28
N VAL A 286 27.63 -0.47 -20.29
CA VAL A 286 27.45 -0.05 -21.69
C VAL A 286 26.93 -1.25 -22.46
N GLY A 287 25.66 -1.23 -22.81
CA GLY A 287 24.95 -2.34 -23.45
C GLY A 287 25.39 -2.62 -24.89
N PRO A 288 24.92 -3.73 -25.48
CA PRO A 288 25.25 -4.08 -26.86
C PRO A 288 24.92 -2.95 -27.85
N GLY A 289 25.87 -2.63 -28.73
CA GLY A 289 25.69 -1.57 -29.75
C GLY A 289 25.50 -0.15 -29.21
N ALA A 290 25.68 0.09 -27.91
CA ALA A 290 25.54 1.42 -27.33
C ALA A 290 26.70 2.33 -27.75
N PHE A 291 26.41 3.62 -27.89
CA PHE A 291 27.38 4.64 -28.31
C PHE A 291 27.58 5.68 -27.21
N VAL A 292 28.84 5.97 -26.88
CA VAL A 292 29.24 7.05 -25.96
C VAL A 292 30.17 8.02 -26.69
N GLY A 293 29.66 9.21 -26.98
CA GLY A 293 30.37 10.26 -27.69
C GLY A 293 31.40 10.99 -26.84
N ARG A 294 32.31 11.70 -27.52
CA ARG A 294 33.50 12.34 -26.91
C ARG A 294 33.22 13.11 -25.63
N ARG A 295 34.16 13.03 -24.69
CA ARG A 295 34.18 13.83 -23.45
C ARG A 295 32.91 13.68 -22.62
N SER A 296 32.31 12.49 -22.61
CA SER A 296 31.12 12.19 -21.81
C SER A 296 31.49 11.47 -20.53
N LEU A 297 30.72 11.71 -19.47
CA LEU A 297 30.84 11.05 -18.18
C LEU A 297 29.67 10.09 -18.00
N VAL A 298 29.95 8.80 -17.78
CA VAL A 298 28.94 7.78 -17.49
C VAL A 298 29.31 7.04 -16.22
N GLN A 299 28.63 7.34 -15.12
CA GLN A 299 28.93 6.77 -13.81
C GLN A 299 27.65 6.22 -13.16
N ARG A 300 27.74 5.07 -12.49
CA ARG A 300 26.60 4.39 -11.84
C ARG A 300 25.37 4.28 -12.77
N SER A 301 25.61 4.16 -14.07
CA SER A 301 24.58 4.30 -15.09
C SER A 301 24.54 3.09 -16.00
N VAL A 302 23.35 2.76 -16.48
CA VAL A 302 23.11 1.63 -17.38
C VAL A 302 22.60 2.15 -18.71
N LEU A 303 23.40 1.93 -19.75
CA LEU A 303 23.02 2.16 -21.13
C LEU A 303 22.59 0.81 -21.71
N MET A 304 21.31 0.66 -22.02
CA MET A 304 20.80 -0.58 -22.63
C MET A 304 21.16 -0.64 -24.12
N GLU A 305 20.74 -1.72 -24.75
CA GLU A 305 20.96 -2.00 -26.17
C GLU A 305 20.69 -0.78 -27.08
N ASN A 306 21.68 -0.44 -27.92
CA ASN A 306 21.61 0.67 -28.87
C ASN A 306 21.35 2.06 -28.26
N ALA A 307 21.53 2.25 -26.94
CA ALA A 307 21.45 3.57 -26.32
C ALA A 307 22.55 4.50 -26.86
N LYS A 308 22.22 5.78 -27.04
CA LYS A 308 23.11 6.78 -27.65
C LYS A 308 23.36 7.93 -26.71
N VAL A 309 24.62 8.20 -26.41
CA VAL A 309 25.06 9.34 -25.63
C VAL A 309 25.92 10.19 -26.55
N ALA A 310 25.46 11.40 -26.87
CA ALA A 310 26.21 12.34 -27.70
C ALA A 310 27.40 12.93 -26.91
N GLU A 311 28.17 13.81 -27.56
CA GLU A 311 29.32 14.45 -26.93
C GLU A 311 28.96 15.31 -25.70
N ARG A 312 29.90 15.41 -24.75
CA ARG A 312 29.82 16.27 -23.55
C ARG A 312 28.61 16.00 -22.65
N CYS A 313 28.09 14.78 -22.63
CA CYS A 313 26.99 14.42 -21.73
C CYS A 313 27.49 14.04 -20.33
N THR A 314 26.65 14.24 -19.32
CA THR A 314 26.90 13.76 -17.96
C THR A 314 25.74 12.88 -17.49
N LEU A 315 26.05 11.61 -17.24
CA LEU A 315 25.11 10.60 -16.78
C LEU A 315 25.58 10.06 -15.42
N TYR A 316 24.80 10.34 -14.37
CA TYR A 316 25.11 9.89 -13.01
C TYR A 316 23.92 9.18 -12.39
N GLY A 317 24.02 7.86 -12.15
CA GLY A 317 22.91 7.10 -11.56
C GLY A 317 21.71 6.92 -12.49
N THR A 318 21.93 6.81 -13.81
CA THR A 318 20.86 6.91 -14.82
C THR A 318 20.62 5.61 -15.57
N ILE A 319 19.41 5.48 -16.15
CA ILE A 319 19.06 4.35 -17.00
C ILE A 319 18.62 4.88 -18.36
N LEU A 320 19.33 4.49 -19.42
CA LEU A 320 18.90 4.72 -20.81
C LEU A 320 18.41 3.39 -21.36
N CYS A 321 17.09 3.28 -21.60
CA CYS A 321 16.49 2.09 -22.17
C CYS A 321 16.88 1.91 -23.65
N ARG A 322 16.41 0.81 -24.26
CA ARG A 322 16.72 0.46 -25.66
C ARG A 322 16.52 1.65 -26.60
N GLY A 323 17.55 1.99 -27.37
CA GLY A 323 17.50 3.05 -28.37
C GLY A 323 17.30 4.47 -27.81
N ALA A 324 17.31 4.67 -26.49
CA ALA A 324 17.19 5.99 -25.89
C ALA A 324 18.42 6.85 -26.21
N ALA A 325 18.24 8.17 -26.31
CA ALA A 325 19.28 9.10 -26.72
C ALA A 325 19.42 10.30 -25.78
N ALA A 326 20.64 10.55 -25.29
CA ALA A 326 21.04 11.81 -24.68
C ALA A 326 21.78 12.65 -25.72
N GLN A 327 21.22 13.82 -26.09
CA GLN A 327 21.81 14.73 -27.05
C GLN A 327 22.92 15.59 -26.41
N ALA A 328 23.70 16.27 -27.25
CA ALA A 328 24.94 16.92 -26.85
C ALA A 328 24.76 17.85 -25.62
N GLY A 329 25.62 17.69 -24.63
CA GLY A 329 25.58 18.49 -23.40
C GLY A 329 24.47 18.14 -22.41
N ALA A 330 23.68 17.08 -22.63
CA ALA A 330 22.62 16.70 -21.69
C ALA A 330 23.18 16.21 -20.34
N VAL A 331 22.50 16.56 -19.26
CA VAL A 331 22.82 16.16 -17.89
C VAL A 331 21.65 15.39 -17.29
N LEU A 332 21.87 14.14 -16.92
CA LEU A 332 20.87 13.30 -16.28
C LEU A 332 21.38 12.90 -14.89
N ASN A 333 20.61 13.28 -13.86
CA ASN A 333 20.94 13.07 -12.46
C ASN A 333 20.42 11.72 -11.92
N GLU A 334 20.74 11.42 -10.67
CA GLU A 334 20.50 10.12 -10.05
C GLU A 334 19.03 9.69 -10.09
N GLY A 335 18.79 8.45 -10.52
CA GLY A 335 17.48 7.87 -10.70
C GLY A 335 16.73 8.35 -11.95
N ALA A 336 17.31 9.22 -12.79
CA ALA A 336 16.68 9.60 -14.04
C ALA A 336 16.65 8.42 -15.04
N VAL A 337 15.51 8.25 -15.70
CA VAL A 337 15.30 7.14 -16.65
C VAL A 337 14.76 7.67 -17.97
N LEU A 338 15.45 7.38 -19.08
CA LEU A 338 14.90 7.51 -20.42
C LEU A 338 14.32 6.17 -20.87
N GLY A 339 13.01 6.13 -21.11
CA GLY A 339 12.31 4.99 -21.69
C GLY A 339 12.76 4.69 -23.12
N ALA A 340 12.33 3.56 -23.67
CA ALA A 340 12.77 3.12 -25.00
C ALA A 340 12.53 4.20 -26.06
N GLU A 341 13.53 4.48 -26.89
CA GLU A 341 13.50 5.55 -27.91
C GLU A 341 13.22 6.98 -27.36
N GLY A 342 13.28 7.17 -26.04
CA GLY A 342 13.17 8.48 -25.40
C GLY A 342 14.41 9.33 -25.67
N MET A 343 14.24 10.65 -25.74
CA MET A 343 15.33 11.57 -26.06
C MET A 343 15.45 12.71 -25.06
N ALA A 344 16.62 12.86 -24.44
CA ALA A 344 17.01 14.08 -23.74
C ALA A 344 17.59 15.07 -24.75
N GLY A 345 16.97 16.25 -24.89
CA GLY A 345 17.38 17.28 -25.85
C GLY A 345 18.75 17.88 -25.51
N GLU A 346 19.34 18.59 -26.47
CA GLU A 346 20.66 19.23 -26.30
C GLU A 346 20.67 20.15 -25.07
N ASN A 347 21.71 20.08 -24.25
CA ASN A 347 21.86 20.86 -23.02
C ASN A 347 20.65 20.78 -22.06
N SER A 348 19.83 19.72 -22.15
CA SER A 348 18.74 19.50 -21.21
C SER A 348 19.26 18.95 -19.89
N VAL A 349 18.53 19.21 -18.81
CA VAL A 349 18.85 18.75 -17.47
C VAL A 349 17.66 17.98 -16.91
N LEU A 350 17.83 16.68 -16.67
CA LEU A 350 16.84 15.87 -15.96
C LEU A 350 17.26 15.81 -14.50
N MET A 351 16.40 16.33 -13.62
CA MET A 351 16.60 16.25 -12.18
C MET A 351 16.47 14.81 -11.68
N GLU A 352 16.79 14.61 -10.41
CA GLU A 352 16.75 13.31 -9.76
C GLU A 352 15.38 12.63 -9.94
N ARG A 353 15.41 11.31 -10.18
CA ARG A 353 14.22 10.45 -10.27
C ARG A 353 13.21 10.83 -11.38
N VAL A 354 13.61 11.69 -12.32
CA VAL A 354 12.78 12.06 -13.48
C VAL A 354 12.75 10.92 -14.50
N LYS A 355 11.55 10.45 -14.84
CA LYS A 355 11.31 9.42 -15.84
C LYS A 355 10.72 10.03 -17.10
N VAL A 356 11.28 9.72 -18.26
CA VAL A 356 10.75 10.07 -19.57
C VAL A 356 10.21 8.81 -20.21
N TRP A 357 8.91 8.76 -20.52
CA TRP A 357 8.29 7.58 -21.11
C TRP A 357 8.76 7.31 -22.55
N PRO A 358 8.58 6.08 -23.08
CA PRO A 358 9.05 5.70 -24.41
C PRO A 358 8.62 6.66 -25.54
N GLY A 359 9.53 6.90 -26.47
CA GLY A 359 9.34 7.77 -27.64
C GLY A 359 9.18 9.27 -27.35
N ARG A 360 9.27 9.71 -26.08
CA ARG A 360 9.12 11.12 -25.71
C ARG A 360 10.42 11.90 -25.87
N LYS A 361 10.28 13.18 -26.19
CA LYS A 361 11.40 14.09 -26.43
C LYS A 361 11.38 15.24 -25.42
N VAL A 362 12.48 15.38 -24.69
CA VAL A 362 12.76 16.54 -23.85
C VAL A 362 13.23 17.68 -24.74
N PRO A 363 12.65 18.88 -24.63
CA PRO A 363 13.09 20.03 -25.42
C PRO A 363 14.56 20.41 -25.14
N LYS A 364 15.20 21.02 -26.14
CA LYS A 364 16.55 21.59 -26.01
C LYS A 364 16.60 22.63 -24.89
N GLY A 365 17.61 22.55 -24.03
CA GLY A 365 17.84 23.46 -22.91
C GLY A 365 16.82 23.32 -21.77
N ALA A 366 15.89 22.36 -21.83
CA ALA A 366 14.86 22.21 -20.81
C ALA A 366 15.44 21.64 -19.52
N ARG A 367 14.95 22.12 -18.37
CA ARG A 367 15.20 21.54 -17.06
C ARG A 367 13.93 20.85 -16.57
N LEU A 368 13.97 19.53 -16.48
CA LEU A 368 12.83 18.72 -16.03
C LEU A 368 12.98 18.43 -14.54
N THR A 369 12.01 18.88 -13.75
CA THR A 369 11.84 18.54 -12.32
C THR A 369 10.80 17.45 -12.09
N ALA A 370 10.07 17.05 -13.13
CA ALA A 370 9.00 16.07 -13.06
C ALA A 370 9.06 15.09 -14.25
N SER A 371 8.53 13.89 -14.02
CA SER A 371 8.49 12.82 -15.02
C SER A 371 7.53 13.15 -16.16
N LEU A 372 7.90 12.83 -17.39
CA LEU A 372 7.05 12.93 -18.57
C LEU A 372 6.34 11.58 -18.80
N VAL A 373 5.15 11.44 -18.20
CA VAL A 373 4.30 10.24 -18.23
C VAL A 373 3.14 10.40 -19.24
N SER A 374 2.35 11.45 -19.04
CA SER A 374 1.31 11.99 -19.91
C SER A 374 1.09 13.46 -19.52
N GLY A 375 0.39 14.27 -20.32
CA GLY A 375 0.29 15.72 -20.10
C GLY A 375 -0.23 16.12 -18.70
N GLY A 376 0.55 16.98 -18.02
CA GLY A 376 0.13 17.83 -16.89
C GLY A 376 -0.04 17.15 -15.53
N GLY A 377 0.78 17.55 -14.55
CA GLY A 377 0.53 17.31 -13.11
C GLY A 377 1.73 16.77 -12.33
N THR A 378 2.22 17.56 -11.37
CA THR A 378 3.39 17.26 -10.51
C THR A 378 3.01 16.78 -9.10
N GLY A 379 1.72 16.65 -8.78
CA GLY A 379 1.24 16.30 -7.44
C GLY A 379 1.27 14.80 -7.15
N ARG A 380 1.89 14.39 -6.03
CA ARG A 380 1.80 13.02 -5.48
C ARG A 380 0.72 12.97 -4.41
N ALA A 381 -0.48 12.49 -4.77
CA ALA A 381 -1.54 12.21 -3.80
C ALA A 381 -1.28 10.87 -3.10
N CYS A 382 -0.98 10.93 -1.79
CA CYS A 382 -0.89 9.75 -0.92
C CYS A 382 -2.00 9.78 0.13
N PHE A 383 -2.47 8.62 0.56
CA PHE A 383 -3.40 8.50 1.68
C PHE A 383 -2.71 8.90 2.99
N GLY A 384 -3.43 9.66 3.81
CA GLY A 384 -3.04 9.96 5.19
C GLY A 384 -3.48 8.89 6.17
N ASP A 385 -3.29 9.18 7.45
CA ASP A 385 -3.93 8.42 8.53
C ASP A 385 -5.46 8.55 8.40
N GLY A 386 -6.20 7.45 8.54
CA GLY A 386 -7.66 7.43 8.38
C GLY A 386 -8.18 7.33 6.94
N GLY A 387 -7.30 7.14 5.94
CA GLY A 387 -7.73 6.85 4.55
C GLY A 387 -8.22 8.08 3.77
N VAL A 388 -7.85 9.28 4.19
CA VAL A 388 -8.19 10.55 3.50
C VAL A 388 -6.94 11.10 2.81
N ILE A 389 -7.10 11.57 1.57
CA ILE A 389 -6.05 12.33 0.86
C ILE A 389 -6.28 13.81 1.14
N ARG A 390 -5.21 14.53 1.48
CA ARG A 390 -5.25 15.96 1.76
C ARG A 390 -4.19 16.67 0.94
N GLY A 391 -4.54 17.83 0.38
CA GLY A 391 -3.63 18.71 -0.34
C GLY A 391 -4.22 20.09 -0.60
N THR A 392 -3.46 20.95 -1.24
CA THR A 392 -3.89 22.22 -1.83
C THR A 392 -3.95 22.08 -3.36
N LEU A 393 -4.66 22.99 -4.02
CA LEU A 393 -4.74 23.02 -5.48
C LEU A 393 -3.37 23.41 -6.08
N GLU A 394 -2.97 22.76 -7.16
CA GLU A 394 -1.70 22.95 -7.89
C GLU A 394 -0.40 22.54 -7.16
N GLU A 395 -0.45 22.18 -5.87
CA GLU A 395 0.70 21.61 -5.15
C GLU A 395 0.59 20.08 -5.08
N GLU A 396 -0.37 19.54 -4.32
CA GLU A 396 -0.57 18.09 -4.24
C GLU A 396 -1.78 17.58 -5.01
N LEU A 397 -2.76 18.44 -5.32
CA LEU A 397 -3.99 18.08 -6.04
C LEU A 397 -4.18 18.96 -7.28
N SER A 398 -4.42 18.33 -8.43
CA SER A 398 -4.69 19.04 -9.69
C SER A 398 -5.86 18.41 -10.46
N PRO A 399 -6.54 19.15 -11.37
CA PRO A 399 -7.59 18.60 -12.22
C PRO A 399 -7.20 17.30 -12.95
N GLU A 400 -5.98 17.21 -13.46
CA GLU A 400 -5.43 16.07 -14.19
C GLU A 400 -5.23 14.86 -13.28
N LEU A 401 -4.74 15.11 -12.06
CA LEU A 401 -4.61 14.08 -11.04
C LEU A 401 -6.00 13.53 -10.69
N LEU A 402 -7.00 14.39 -10.54
CA LEU A 402 -8.37 13.98 -10.25
C LEU A 402 -9.00 13.22 -11.42
N MET A 403 -8.73 13.59 -12.67
CA MET A 403 -9.14 12.78 -13.84
C MET A 403 -8.50 11.38 -13.83
N THR A 404 -7.24 11.27 -13.42
CA THR A 404 -6.53 9.99 -13.28
C THR A 404 -7.14 9.17 -12.15
N LEU A 405 -7.35 9.78 -10.98
CA LEU A 405 -8.02 9.19 -9.82
C LEU A 405 -9.40 8.64 -10.20
N GLY A 406 -10.18 9.47 -10.89
CA GLY A 406 -11.50 9.13 -11.38
C GLY A 406 -11.51 7.88 -12.26
N GLY A 407 -10.61 7.80 -13.24
CA GLY A 407 -10.55 6.63 -14.11
C GLY A 407 -10.02 5.37 -13.43
N ALA A 408 -9.15 5.50 -12.42
CA ALA A 408 -8.73 4.38 -11.59
C ALA A 408 -9.89 3.83 -10.75
N LEU A 409 -10.69 4.69 -10.13
CA LEU A 409 -11.91 4.29 -9.41
C LEU A 409 -12.99 3.75 -10.34
N GLY A 410 -13.12 4.33 -11.53
CA GLY A 410 -14.09 3.93 -12.55
C GLY A 410 -13.84 2.53 -13.14
N ALA A 411 -12.65 1.95 -12.94
CA ALA A 411 -12.40 0.57 -13.36
C ALA A 411 -13.35 -0.46 -12.70
N GLU A 412 -14.00 -0.08 -11.59
CA GLU A 412 -14.97 -0.90 -10.86
C GLU A 412 -16.43 -0.72 -11.34
N GLY A 413 -16.66 0.07 -12.40
CA GLY A 413 -17.93 0.13 -13.15
C GLY A 413 -18.96 1.14 -12.65
N ARG A 414 -18.96 1.52 -11.36
CA ARG A 414 -19.83 2.58 -10.82
C ARG A 414 -19.07 3.43 -9.80
N LEU A 415 -19.27 4.74 -9.81
CA LEU A 415 -18.64 5.66 -8.87
C LEU A 415 -19.68 6.60 -8.25
N GLY A 416 -19.76 6.63 -6.92
CA GLY A 416 -20.42 7.71 -6.19
C GLY A 416 -19.54 8.95 -6.13
N LEU A 417 -20.12 10.12 -6.35
CA LEU A 417 -19.40 11.38 -6.37
C LEU A 417 -20.18 12.44 -5.61
N GLY A 418 -19.51 13.10 -4.67
CA GLY A 418 -20.05 14.22 -3.90
C GLY A 418 -19.00 15.30 -3.70
N TYR A 419 -19.47 16.50 -3.38
CA TYR A 419 -18.59 17.61 -3.03
C TYR A 419 -19.23 18.56 -2.02
N GLY A 420 -18.39 19.32 -1.31
CA GLY A 420 -18.81 20.31 -0.32
C GLY A 420 -17.75 21.39 -0.06
N GLY A 421 -18.16 22.51 0.54
CA GLY A 421 -17.26 23.56 1.02
C GLY A 421 -16.87 24.65 0.01
N GLY A 422 -16.88 24.39 -1.30
CA GLY A 422 -16.60 25.44 -2.29
C GLY A 422 -16.51 24.99 -3.76
N GLU A 423 -16.22 25.96 -4.63
CA GLU A 423 -16.16 25.79 -6.09
C GLU A 423 -14.96 24.95 -6.55
N CYS A 424 -13.84 24.97 -5.82
CA CYS A 424 -12.69 24.13 -6.14
C CYS A 424 -13.03 22.65 -5.93
N ALA A 425 -13.66 22.31 -4.81
CA ALA A 425 -14.17 20.95 -4.58
C ALA A 425 -15.14 20.50 -5.67
N ARG A 426 -16.05 21.38 -6.11
CA ARG A 426 -16.99 21.11 -7.21
C ARG A 426 -16.27 20.80 -8.52
N MET A 427 -15.26 21.61 -8.87
CA MET A 427 -14.45 21.40 -10.07
C MET A 427 -13.70 20.06 -10.00
N LEU A 428 -12.96 19.82 -8.92
CA LEU A 428 -12.15 18.61 -8.73
C LEU A 428 -12.99 17.33 -8.71
N ALA A 429 -14.16 17.36 -8.06
CA ALA A 429 -15.11 16.25 -8.11
C ALA A 429 -15.55 15.98 -9.55
N ARG A 430 -15.91 17.01 -10.31
CA ARG A 430 -16.29 16.85 -11.72
C ARG A 430 -15.15 16.30 -12.57
N CYS A 431 -13.91 16.72 -12.34
CA CYS A 431 -12.73 16.13 -13.00
C CYS A 431 -12.61 14.63 -12.73
N ALA A 432 -12.80 14.20 -11.48
CA ALA A 432 -12.84 12.77 -11.14
C ALA A 432 -14.01 12.04 -11.81
N GLY A 433 -15.21 12.62 -11.81
CA GLY A 433 -16.34 12.05 -12.54
C GLY A 433 -16.06 11.89 -14.03
N CYS A 434 -15.45 12.89 -14.68
CA CYS A 434 -15.07 12.81 -16.09
C CYS A 434 -14.06 11.68 -16.34
N GLY A 435 -13.08 11.53 -15.44
CA GLY A 435 -12.14 10.43 -15.46
C GLY A 435 -12.82 9.06 -15.39
N ALA A 436 -13.78 8.90 -14.47
CA ALA A 436 -14.52 7.67 -14.25
C ALA A 436 -15.44 7.33 -15.44
N ALA A 437 -16.20 8.30 -15.93
CA ALA A 437 -17.04 8.15 -17.12
C ALA A 437 -16.20 7.76 -18.35
N ALA A 438 -15.03 8.37 -18.53
CA ALA A 438 -14.11 8.01 -19.60
C ALA A 438 -13.52 6.59 -19.45
N ALA A 439 -13.51 6.01 -18.25
CA ALA A 439 -13.16 4.61 -18.00
C ALA A 439 -14.34 3.64 -18.20
N GLY A 440 -15.53 4.16 -18.52
CA GLY A 440 -16.76 3.41 -18.73
C GLY A 440 -17.64 3.23 -17.50
N ALA A 441 -17.35 3.93 -16.40
CA ALA A 441 -18.16 3.83 -15.19
C ALA A 441 -19.38 4.75 -15.20
N ALA A 442 -20.51 4.25 -14.70
CA ALA A 442 -21.64 5.11 -14.38
C ALA A 442 -21.32 5.99 -13.15
N VAL A 443 -21.45 7.31 -13.30
CA VAL A 443 -21.15 8.30 -12.27
C VAL A 443 -22.44 8.74 -11.60
N LEU A 444 -22.60 8.44 -10.32
CA LEU A 444 -23.71 8.92 -9.49
C LEU A 444 -23.27 10.18 -8.74
N LEU A 445 -23.69 11.36 -9.22
CA LEU A 445 -23.46 12.62 -8.53
C LEU A 445 -24.59 12.89 -7.52
N HIS A 446 -24.27 13.10 -6.26
CA HIS A 446 -25.26 13.36 -5.20
C HIS A 446 -25.18 14.76 -4.59
N ASP A 447 -26.30 15.25 -4.06
CA ASP A 447 -26.48 16.60 -3.49
C ASP A 447 -26.23 16.71 -1.97
N GLY A 448 -25.51 15.74 -1.40
CA GLY A 448 -25.42 15.52 0.06
C GLY A 448 -24.62 16.55 0.85
N GLY A 449 -23.74 17.30 0.19
CA GLY A 449 -23.02 18.45 0.77
C GLY A 449 -22.02 18.16 1.90
N CYS A 450 -21.93 16.93 2.42
CA CYS A 450 -20.93 16.52 3.40
C CYS A 450 -20.50 15.04 3.25
N PRO A 451 -19.29 14.67 3.73
CA PRO A 451 -18.77 13.31 3.72
C PRO A 451 -19.68 12.23 4.32
N SER A 452 -20.41 12.53 5.41
CA SER A 452 -21.37 11.60 6.03
C SER A 452 -22.42 11.09 5.02
N VAL A 453 -22.98 11.99 4.20
CA VAL A 453 -23.91 11.57 3.12
C VAL A 453 -23.17 10.80 2.03
N GLY A 454 -21.91 11.14 1.73
CA GLY A 454 -21.09 10.39 0.78
C GLY A 454 -20.87 8.93 1.18
N ALA A 455 -20.67 8.67 2.47
CA ALA A 455 -20.60 7.33 3.05
C ALA A 455 -21.95 6.61 2.96
N TRP A 456 -23.03 7.29 3.35
CA TRP A 456 -24.40 6.74 3.29
C TRP A 456 -24.83 6.40 1.86
N VAL A 457 -24.54 7.24 0.88
CA VAL A 457 -24.82 6.98 -0.55
C VAL A 457 -24.06 5.75 -1.03
N ALA A 458 -22.80 5.58 -0.61
CA ALA A 458 -22.00 4.41 -0.97
C ALA A 458 -22.68 3.11 -0.50
N GLU A 459 -23.13 3.08 0.75
CA GLU A 459 -23.86 1.96 1.35
C GLU A 459 -25.22 1.74 0.67
N ARG A 460 -26.03 2.79 0.58
CA ARG A 460 -27.42 2.73 0.09
C ARG A 460 -27.52 2.21 -1.34
N TYR A 461 -26.57 2.56 -2.20
CA TYR A 461 -26.55 2.17 -3.60
C TYR A 461 -25.54 1.05 -3.90
N ALA A 462 -24.94 0.44 -2.85
CA ALA A 462 -23.93 -0.60 -2.92
C ALA A 462 -22.79 -0.27 -3.90
N LEU A 463 -22.32 0.98 -3.85
CA LEU A 463 -21.31 1.49 -4.78
C LEU A 463 -19.95 0.89 -4.43
N PRO A 464 -19.19 0.37 -5.41
CA PRO A 464 -17.88 -0.21 -5.13
C PRO A 464 -16.90 0.83 -4.57
N ALA A 465 -17.06 2.09 -4.99
CA ALA A 465 -16.39 3.25 -4.42
C ALA A 465 -17.29 4.49 -4.45
N SER A 466 -17.14 5.35 -3.44
CA SER A 466 -17.68 6.71 -3.40
C SER A 466 -16.54 7.68 -3.06
N LEU A 467 -16.42 8.78 -3.82
CA LEU A 467 -15.47 9.86 -3.60
C LEU A 467 -16.23 11.13 -3.19
N PHE A 468 -15.93 11.65 -2.01
CA PHE A 468 -16.40 12.95 -1.58
C PHE A 468 -15.25 13.96 -1.51
N VAL A 469 -15.37 15.06 -2.23
CA VAL A 469 -14.37 16.14 -2.28
C VAL A 469 -14.81 17.29 -1.38
N GLU A 470 -14.08 17.55 -0.31
CA GLU A 470 -14.38 18.61 0.65
C GLU A 470 -13.33 19.71 0.60
N GLN A 471 -13.76 20.97 0.63
CA GLN A 471 -12.90 22.14 0.68
C GLN A 471 -13.08 22.89 2.00
N GLU A 472 -11.99 23.11 2.74
CA GLU A 472 -11.94 23.98 3.92
C GLU A 472 -10.87 25.06 3.72
N GLY A 473 -11.29 26.27 3.36
CA GLY A 473 -10.38 27.34 2.94
C GLY A 473 -9.60 26.93 1.69
N GLU A 474 -8.26 26.93 1.80
CA GLU A 474 -7.34 26.51 0.74
C GLU A 474 -7.06 25.00 0.74
N ARG A 475 -7.51 24.28 1.78
CA ARG A 475 -7.24 22.85 1.93
C ARG A 475 -8.37 22.03 1.32
N ILE A 476 -7.99 20.93 0.70
CA ILE A 476 -8.90 20.00 0.04
C ILE A 476 -8.69 18.61 0.63
N PHE A 477 -9.79 17.94 0.89
CA PHE A 477 -9.85 16.59 1.45
C PHE A 477 -10.62 15.69 0.48
N LEU A 478 -10.03 14.56 0.13
CA LEU A 478 -10.66 13.51 -0.66
C LEU A 478 -10.99 12.35 0.27
N HIS A 479 -12.28 12.16 0.52
CA HIS A 479 -12.80 11.07 1.34
C HIS A 479 -13.28 9.94 0.45
N PHE A 480 -12.92 8.71 0.79
CA PHE A 480 -13.23 7.53 -0.01
C PHE A 480 -13.97 6.49 0.81
N PHE A 481 -15.08 5.99 0.27
CA PHE A 481 -15.90 4.99 0.94
C PHE A 481 -16.12 3.76 0.05
N ASP A 482 -16.17 2.58 0.67
CA ASP A 482 -16.52 1.32 0.04
C ASP A 482 -18.04 1.08 0.01
N ARG A 483 -18.45 -0.09 -0.49
CA ARG A 483 -19.86 -0.50 -0.59
C ARG A 483 -20.61 -0.60 0.73
N ARG A 484 -19.91 -0.58 1.87
CA ARG A 484 -20.46 -0.62 3.23
C ARG A 484 -20.47 0.77 3.87
N GLY A 485 -20.08 1.81 3.13
CA GLY A 485 -19.88 3.15 3.66
C GLY A 485 -18.64 3.28 4.56
N LEU A 486 -17.73 2.30 4.53
CA LEU A 486 -16.49 2.32 5.32
C LEU A 486 -15.35 2.95 4.51
N PRO A 487 -14.34 3.55 5.17
CA PRO A 487 -13.12 3.96 4.47
C PRO A 487 -12.51 2.83 3.64
N LEU A 488 -11.93 3.14 2.48
CA LEU A 488 -11.28 2.13 1.64
C LEU A 488 -10.21 1.36 2.43
N SER A 489 -10.14 0.04 2.25
CA SER A 489 -9.10 -0.79 2.88
C SER A 489 -7.69 -0.39 2.42
N ARG A 490 -6.66 -0.65 3.24
CA ARG A 490 -5.26 -0.32 2.92
C ARG A 490 -4.78 -0.92 1.60
N ALA A 491 -5.21 -2.14 1.27
CA ALA A 491 -4.91 -2.77 -0.01
C ALA A 491 -5.47 -1.97 -1.20
N ARG A 492 -6.71 -1.47 -1.08
CA ARG A 492 -7.33 -0.61 -2.09
C ARG A 492 -6.68 0.77 -2.17
N GLN A 493 -6.34 1.37 -1.02
CA GLN A 493 -5.59 2.63 -0.97
C GLN A 493 -4.25 2.52 -1.72
N ARG A 494 -3.43 1.50 -1.41
CA ARG A 494 -2.13 1.24 -2.09
C ARG A 494 -2.31 1.00 -3.59
N LYS A 495 -3.34 0.24 -3.98
CA LYS A 495 -3.67 0.01 -5.40
C LYS A 495 -3.95 1.34 -6.12
N LEU A 496 -4.71 2.23 -5.49
CA LEU A 496 -5.04 3.54 -6.04
C LEU A 496 -3.82 4.48 -6.09
N GLU A 497 -3.02 4.56 -5.03
CA GLU A 497 -1.75 5.32 -5.03
C GLU A 497 -0.82 4.84 -6.14
N GLY A 498 -0.71 3.52 -6.30
CA GLY A 498 0.04 2.92 -7.39
C GLY A 498 -0.50 3.36 -8.75
N ALA A 499 -1.81 3.33 -8.96
CA ALA A 499 -2.42 3.76 -10.23
C ALA A 499 -2.17 5.25 -10.51
N LEU A 500 -2.31 6.11 -9.50
CA LEU A 500 -2.04 7.56 -9.60
C LEU A 500 -0.58 7.85 -9.94
N LEU A 501 0.36 7.19 -9.23
CA LEU A 501 1.79 7.32 -9.50
C LEU A 501 2.17 6.88 -10.92
N ARG A 502 1.44 5.93 -11.49
CA ARG A 502 1.70 5.39 -12.83
C ARG A 502 0.97 6.13 -13.94
N GLY A 503 0.00 7.00 -13.63
CA GLY A 503 -0.85 7.65 -14.64
C GLY A 503 -1.70 6.67 -15.45
N GLU A 504 -1.94 5.47 -14.91
CA GLU A 504 -2.68 4.42 -15.60
C GLU A 504 -4.18 4.70 -15.54
N VAL A 505 -4.78 5.00 -16.69
CA VAL A 505 -6.20 5.24 -16.78
C VAL A 505 -6.81 4.32 -17.82
N ARG A 506 -7.78 3.50 -17.40
CA ARG A 506 -8.62 2.76 -18.35
C ARG A 506 -9.41 3.76 -19.18
N ARG A 507 -9.52 3.52 -20.49
CA ARG A 507 -10.37 4.30 -21.39
C ARG A 507 -11.33 3.36 -22.10
N ALA A 508 -12.61 3.73 -22.11
CA ALA A 508 -13.61 3.06 -22.90
C ALA A 508 -13.59 3.59 -24.35
N SER A 509 -14.15 2.81 -25.28
CA SER A 509 -14.50 3.30 -26.62
C SER A 509 -15.60 4.36 -26.54
N ALA A 510 -15.85 5.08 -27.64
CA ALA A 510 -16.86 6.15 -27.68
C ALA A 510 -18.25 5.68 -27.21
N ASP A 511 -18.67 4.48 -27.62
CA ASP A 511 -19.97 3.89 -27.25
C ASP A 511 -19.99 3.31 -25.82
N GLY A 512 -18.81 3.19 -25.18
CA GLY A 512 -18.64 2.64 -23.84
C GLY A 512 -18.40 3.70 -22.76
N VAL A 513 -18.52 5.00 -23.08
CA VAL A 513 -18.39 6.08 -22.09
C VAL A 513 -19.55 6.00 -21.09
N GLY A 514 -19.23 6.02 -19.80
CA GLY A 514 -20.21 5.83 -18.74
C GLY A 514 -21.16 7.02 -18.56
N ALA A 515 -22.41 6.71 -18.21
CA ALA A 515 -23.46 7.70 -18.02
C ALA A 515 -23.32 8.48 -16.69
N TRP A 516 -23.86 9.70 -16.66
CA TRP A 516 -23.98 10.50 -15.45
C TRP A 516 -25.42 10.49 -14.94
N GLU A 517 -25.59 10.13 -13.68
CA GLU A 517 -26.86 10.12 -12.97
C GLU A 517 -26.78 11.12 -11.81
N HIS A 518 -27.88 11.84 -11.56
CA HIS A 518 -27.97 12.79 -10.45
C HIS A 518 -28.95 12.26 -9.42
N VAL A 519 -28.48 12.13 -8.18
CA VAL A 519 -29.31 11.75 -7.03
C VAL A 519 -29.58 12.98 -6.19
N THR A 520 -30.86 13.34 -6.07
CA THR A 520 -31.33 14.48 -5.29
C THR A 520 -32.06 14.05 -4.03
N GLY A 521 -32.17 14.97 -3.06
CA GLY A 521 -32.84 14.70 -1.79
C GLY A 521 -32.06 13.77 -0.87
N THR A 522 -30.74 13.63 -1.08
CA THR A 522 -29.92 12.69 -0.30
C THR A 522 -29.80 13.09 1.16
N VAL A 523 -29.82 14.39 1.48
CA VAL A 523 -29.82 14.89 2.87
C VAL A 523 -31.06 14.40 3.62
N SER A 524 -32.26 14.64 3.10
CA SER A 524 -33.51 14.22 3.74
C SER A 524 -33.63 12.69 3.83
N ALA A 525 -33.20 11.96 2.79
CA ALA A 525 -33.21 10.51 2.80
C ALA A 525 -32.22 9.92 3.83
N CYS A 526 -31.03 10.51 3.96
CA CYS A 526 -30.04 10.14 4.96
C CYS A 526 -30.54 10.45 6.38
N ALA A 527 -31.15 11.62 6.60
CA ALA A 527 -31.75 12.01 7.88
C ALA A 527 -32.84 11.03 8.32
N ALA A 528 -33.78 10.71 7.42
CA ALA A 528 -34.85 9.74 7.70
C ALA A 528 -34.29 8.32 7.94
N ASP A 529 -33.23 7.92 7.25
CA ASP A 529 -32.57 6.63 7.48
C ASP A 529 -31.88 6.58 8.86
N ALA A 530 -31.18 7.64 9.25
CA ALA A 530 -30.57 7.76 10.57
C ALA A 530 -31.62 7.66 11.69
N ALA A 531 -32.72 8.42 11.57
CA ALA A 531 -33.84 8.36 12.51
C ALA A 531 -34.47 6.97 12.57
N ARG A 532 -34.68 6.32 11.41
CA ARG A 532 -35.27 4.98 11.33
C ARG A 532 -34.39 3.92 12.00
N ARG A 533 -33.09 3.91 11.72
CA ARG A 533 -32.15 2.93 12.29
C ARG A 533 -31.88 3.14 13.77
N ALA A 534 -31.96 4.39 14.25
CA ALA A 534 -31.75 4.70 15.66
C ALA A 534 -32.89 4.25 16.58
N ARG A 535 -34.11 4.08 16.05
CA ARG A 535 -35.27 3.61 16.83
C ARG A 535 -35.15 2.13 17.17
N TYR A 536 -35.59 1.79 18.39
CA TYR A 536 -35.67 0.41 18.84
C TYR A 536 -37.06 -0.15 18.54
N ALA A 537 -37.11 -1.41 18.11
CA ALA A 537 -38.37 -2.06 17.78
C ALA A 537 -39.33 -2.05 19.00
N GLY A 538 -40.52 -1.47 18.83
CA GLY A 538 -41.61 -1.51 19.82
C GLY A 538 -41.52 -0.52 20.99
N ALA A 539 -40.51 0.34 21.07
CA ALA A 539 -40.35 1.28 22.18
C ALA A 539 -40.88 2.68 21.86
N SER A 540 -41.81 3.17 22.68
CA SER A 540 -42.27 4.57 22.62
C SER A 540 -41.19 5.52 23.12
N MET A 541 -41.18 6.75 22.60
CA MET A 541 -40.16 7.75 22.90
C MET A 541 -40.84 9.10 23.16
N THR A 542 -40.42 9.79 24.22
CA THR A 542 -40.80 11.18 24.46
C THR A 542 -39.89 12.13 23.67
N PRO A 543 -40.41 13.24 23.13
CA PRO A 543 -39.60 14.24 22.45
C PRO A 543 -38.46 14.77 23.34
N VAL A 544 -37.23 14.73 22.84
CA VAL A 544 -36.04 15.26 23.52
C VAL A 544 -35.71 16.63 22.94
N ALA A 545 -35.52 17.64 23.78
CA ALA A 545 -34.99 18.92 23.36
C ALA A 545 -33.46 18.83 23.23
N VAL A 546 -32.90 19.35 22.14
CA VAL A 546 -31.45 19.28 21.85
C VAL A 546 -30.96 20.55 21.17
N SER A 547 -29.77 21.03 21.53
CA SER A 547 -29.14 22.19 20.90
C SER A 547 -28.20 21.77 19.75
N VAL A 548 -28.43 22.30 18.55
CA VAL A 548 -27.53 22.19 17.39
C VAL A 548 -27.22 23.58 16.86
N PRO A 549 -26.16 24.24 17.36
CA PRO A 549 -25.84 25.62 17.02
C PRO A 549 -25.04 25.79 15.71
N GLY A 550 -24.50 24.70 15.16
CA GLY A 550 -23.70 24.72 13.95
C GLY A 550 -24.55 24.92 12.69
N GLU A 551 -23.95 25.50 11.66
CA GLU A 551 -24.60 25.84 10.38
C GLU A 551 -23.90 25.18 9.17
N THR A 552 -22.96 24.26 9.41
CA THR A 552 -22.32 23.52 8.31
C THR A 552 -23.33 22.62 7.59
N PRO A 553 -23.05 22.15 6.36
CA PRO A 553 -23.89 21.14 5.71
C PRO A 553 -24.15 19.91 6.59
N ALA A 554 -23.14 19.47 7.34
CA ALA A 554 -23.26 18.34 8.27
C ALA A 554 -24.14 18.68 9.49
N ASP A 555 -24.07 19.90 10.03
CA ASP A 555 -24.98 20.32 11.10
C ASP A 555 -26.43 20.41 10.65
N ARG A 556 -26.67 20.82 9.38
CA ARG A 556 -28.03 20.83 8.80
C ARG A 556 -28.58 19.40 8.64
N LEU A 557 -27.74 18.45 8.21
CA LEU A 557 -28.10 17.04 8.20
C LEU A 557 -28.41 16.53 9.62
N LEU A 558 -27.57 16.87 10.61
CA LEU A 558 -27.79 16.53 12.03
C LEU A 558 -29.14 17.05 12.53
N ARG A 559 -29.44 18.33 12.27
CA ARG A 559 -30.72 18.96 12.64
C ARG A 559 -31.90 18.21 12.03
N SER A 560 -31.85 17.96 10.72
CA SER A 560 -32.88 17.22 10.00
C SER A 560 -33.06 15.80 10.53
N ALA A 561 -31.98 15.08 10.85
CA ALA A 561 -32.05 13.71 11.37
C ALA A 561 -32.67 13.65 12.78
N LEU A 562 -32.37 14.64 13.63
CA LEU A 562 -32.97 14.77 14.96
C LEU A 562 -34.45 15.17 14.89
N GLU A 563 -34.82 16.07 13.98
CA GLU A 563 -36.22 16.43 13.71
C GLU A 563 -37.03 15.22 13.20
N GLU A 564 -36.49 14.44 12.26
CA GLU A 564 -37.08 13.18 11.76
C GLU A 564 -37.23 12.12 12.88
N LEU A 565 -36.31 12.12 13.86
CA LEU A 565 -36.44 11.25 15.03
C LEU A 565 -37.64 11.65 15.90
N GLY A 566 -38.01 12.94 15.92
CA GLY A 566 -39.04 13.53 16.78
C GLY A 566 -38.49 14.45 17.88
N CYS A 567 -37.22 14.85 17.81
CA CYS A 567 -36.61 15.79 18.76
C CYS A 567 -37.04 17.24 18.49
N VAL A 568 -36.99 18.06 19.54
CA VAL A 568 -37.16 19.52 19.44
C VAL A 568 -35.77 20.14 19.33
N VAL A 569 -35.39 20.60 18.13
CA VAL A 569 -34.03 21.09 17.90
C VAL A 569 -33.93 22.60 18.05
N LEU A 570 -33.05 23.06 18.96
CA LEU A 570 -32.80 24.46 19.24
C LEU A 570 -31.57 24.95 18.44
N PRO A 571 -31.64 26.10 17.76
CA PRO A 571 -30.56 26.62 16.92
C PRO A 571 -29.43 27.28 17.71
N ARG A 572 -29.52 27.33 19.05
CA ARG A 572 -28.53 27.91 19.93
C ARG A 572 -28.34 27.01 21.14
N LYS A 573 -27.18 27.11 21.78
CA LYS A 573 -26.95 26.48 23.09
C LYS A 573 -27.96 27.04 24.10
N ALA A 574 -28.66 26.15 24.79
CA ALA A 574 -29.62 26.48 25.84
C ALA A 574 -29.22 25.79 27.15
N VAL A 575 -29.44 26.47 28.27
CA VAL A 575 -29.13 25.92 29.60
C VAL A 575 -30.09 24.77 29.90
N GLY A 576 -29.58 23.66 30.42
CA GLY A 576 -30.39 22.48 30.75
C GLY A 576 -30.77 21.62 29.54
N VAL A 577 -30.22 21.90 28.36
CA VAL A 577 -30.48 21.17 27.12
C VAL A 577 -29.16 20.60 26.59
N PRO A 578 -29.04 19.28 26.38
CA PRO A 578 -27.83 18.71 25.81
C PRO A 578 -27.67 19.19 24.36
N GLY A 579 -26.46 19.16 23.82
CA GLY A 579 -26.27 19.58 22.45
C GLY A 579 -25.14 18.89 21.72
N PHE A 580 -25.19 19.09 20.42
CA PHE A 580 -24.42 18.34 19.43
C PHE A 580 -23.92 19.28 18.34
N ALA A 581 -22.73 18.99 17.83
CA ALA A 581 -22.19 19.63 16.63
C ALA A 581 -21.50 18.57 15.77
N ALA A 582 -21.75 18.65 14.46
CA ALA A 582 -21.14 17.75 13.50
C ALA A 582 -19.69 18.21 13.21
N GLU A 583 -18.74 17.31 13.39
CA GLU A 583 -17.33 17.57 13.10
C GLU A 583 -16.85 16.70 11.94
N TYR A 584 -15.78 17.15 11.26
CA TYR A 584 -15.13 16.40 10.19
C TYR A 584 -16.12 15.89 9.13
N GLY A 585 -16.94 16.81 8.61
CA GLY A 585 -17.94 16.47 7.60
C GLY A 585 -19.09 15.58 8.07
N GLY A 586 -19.31 15.48 9.38
CA GLY A 586 -20.35 14.65 10.01
C GLY A 586 -19.87 13.27 10.47
N LEU A 587 -18.63 12.90 10.15
CA LEU A 587 -18.05 11.61 10.56
C LEU A 587 -17.65 11.59 12.05
N ARG A 588 -17.67 12.75 12.72
CA ARG A 588 -17.43 12.88 14.16
C ARG A 588 -18.50 13.72 14.83
N LEU A 589 -18.67 13.51 16.12
CA LEU A 589 -19.64 14.21 16.95
C LEU A 589 -18.94 14.89 18.12
N ALA A 590 -19.10 16.21 18.22
CA ALA A 590 -18.91 16.93 19.47
C ALA A 590 -20.25 16.96 20.22
N ALA A 591 -20.21 16.68 21.52
CA ALA A 591 -21.39 16.68 22.37
C ALA A 591 -21.12 17.44 23.68
N TRP A 592 -22.16 18.03 24.26
CA TRP A 592 -22.15 18.54 25.63
C TRP A 592 -23.45 18.18 26.33
N ASP A 593 -23.36 17.96 27.64
CA ASP A 593 -24.51 17.62 28.48
C ASP A 593 -25.35 18.85 28.84
N GLU A 594 -26.40 18.62 29.63
CA GLU A 594 -27.35 19.63 30.10
C GLU A 594 -26.67 20.74 30.92
N GLU A 595 -25.58 20.41 31.61
CA GLU A 595 -24.75 21.32 32.40
C GLU A 595 -23.72 22.08 31.55
N GLY A 596 -23.61 21.76 30.25
CA GLY A 596 -22.65 22.36 29.32
C GLY A 596 -21.26 21.72 29.36
N THR A 597 -21.09 20.59 30.06
CA THR A 597 -19.85 19.83 30.10
C THR A 597 -19.60 19.17 28.75
N VAL A 598 -18.45 19.45 28.15
CA VAL A 598 -18.08 18.86 26.86
C VAL A 598 -17.72 17.39 27.04
N LEU A 599 -18.32 16.53 26.21
CA LEU A 599 -17.99 15.12 26.10
C LEU A 599 -17.00 14.93 24.94
N PRO A 600 -15.78 14.44 25.20
CA PRO A 600 -14.82 14.18 24.13
C PRO A 600 -15.31 13.05 23.21
N PRO A 601 -14.88 13.01 21.93
CA PRO A 601 -15.34 12.01 20.96
C PRO A 601 -15.17 10.56 21.41
N GLU A 602 -14.07 10.25 22.12
CA GLU A 602 -13.81 8.93 22.69
C GLU A 602 -14.89 8.52 23.71
N ARG A 603 -15.39 9.49 24.49
CA ARG A 603 -16.43 9.25 25.49
C ARG A 603 -17.80 9.12 24.82
N VAL A 604 -18.06 9.85 23.74
CA VAL A 604 -19.24 9.64 22.89
C VAL A 604 -19.25 8.22 22.31
N LEU A 605 -18.11 7.76 21.77
CA LEU A 605 -17.98 6.39 21.25
C LEU A 605 -18.26 5.34 22.33
N ALA A 606 -17.74 5.54 23.55
CA ALA A 606 -18.01 4.65 24.68
C ALA A 606 -19.49 4.68 25.10
N LEU A 607 -20.16 5.84 25.07
CA LEU A 607 -21.58 5.97 25.36
C LEU A 607 -22.45 5.23 24.35
N VAL A 608 -22.18 5.41 23.06
CA VAL A 608 -22.92 4.71 22.00
C VAL A 608 -22.66 3.21 22.07
N SER A 609 -21.43 2.79 22.38
CA SER A 609 -21.11 1.37 22.58
C SER A 609 -21.84 0.78 23.79
N LEU A 610 -21.92 1.51 24.91
CA LEU A 610 -22.70 1.13 26.09
C LEU A 610 -24.17 0.90 25.73
N ILE A 611 -24.74 1.78 24.92
CA ILE A 611 -26.11 1.67 24.43
C ILE A 611 -26.29 0.36 23.65
N GLU A 612 -25.37 0.01 22.74
CA GLU A 612 -25.49 -1.24 21.98
C GLU A 612 -25.34 -2.49 22.85
N LEU A 613 -24.42 -2.46 23.81
CA LEU A 613 -24.23 -3.54 24.78
C LEU A 613 -25.48 -3.76 25.64
N GLU A 614 -26.23 -2.72 25.96
CA GLU A 614 -27.46 -2.80 26.78
C GLU A 614 -28.69 -3.32 26.03
N ASN A 615 -28.77 -3.15 24.72
CA ASN A 615 -29.98 -3.40 23.95
C ASN A 615 -30.05 -4.78 23.28
N GLY A 616 -29.17 -5.71 23.65
CA GLY A 616 -29.28 -7.13 23.32
C GLY A 616 -28.40 -7.63 22.16
N GLY A 617 -27.60 -6.75 21.53
CA GLY A 617 -26.63 -7.17 20.51
C GLY A 617 -25.41 -7.87 21.09
N GLY A 618 -25.04 -7.53 22.33
CA GLY A 618 -23.94 -8.15 23.09
C GLY A 618 -22.56 -8.03 22.45
N ARG A 619 -22.42 -7.42 21.26
CA ARG A 619 -21.19 -7.38 20.48
C ARG A 619 -21.04 -6.01 19.84
N VAL A 620 -19.86 -5.42 19.95
CA VAL A 620 -19.46 -4.21 19.23
C VAL A 620 -18.11 -4.44 18.57
N ALA A 621 -17.87 -3.79 17.44
CA ALA A 621 -16.58 -3.83 16.77
C ALA A 621 -15.98 -2.42 16.73
N LEU A 622 -14.67 -2.31 16.97
CA LEU A 622 -13.98 -1.04 17.13
C LEU A 622 -12.59 -1.04 16.47
N PRO A 623 -12.09 0.12 16.01
CA PRO A 623 -10.72 0.25 15.50
C PRO A 623 -9.67 0.09 16.61
N ALA A 624 -8.42 -0.23 16.23
CA ALA A 624 -7.29 -0.48 17.14
C ALA A 624 -7.06 0.64 18.18
N GLY A 625 -7.28 1.90 17.79
CA GLY A 625 -7.11 3.07 18.67
C GLY A 625 -8.37 3.47 19.47
N ALA A 626 -9.37 2.61 19.55
CA ALA A 626 -10.57 2.87 20.35
C ALA A 626 -10.30 2.75 21.85
N PRO A 627 -11.09 3.43 22.70
CA PRO A 627 -10.84 3.42 24.14
C PRO A 627 -11.02 2.04 24.77
N GLU A 628 -10.09 1.66 25.63
CA GLU A 628 -10.13 0.39 26.39
C GLU A 628 -11.29 0.38 27.40
N ALA A 629 -11.73 1.56 27.85
CA ALA A 629 -12.96 1.72 28.62
C ALA A 629 -14.17 1.02 28.01
N VAL A 630 -14.23 0.86 26.67
CA VAL A 630 -15.32 0.11 26.03
C VAL A 630 -15.22 -1.39 26.27
N ARG A 631 -14.00 -1.95 26.28
CA ARG A 631 -13.80 -3.37 26.65
C ARG A 631 -14.15 -3.62 28.11
N ALA A 632 -13.75 -2.71 29.00
CA ALA A 632 -14.14 -2.78 30.41
C ALA A 632 -15.66 -2.75 30.60
N LEU A 633 -16.36 -1.89 29.85
CA LEU A 633 -17.83 -1.86 29.83
C LEU A 633 -18.44 -3.17 29.34
N ALA A 634 -17.94 -3.74 28.25
CA ALA A 634 -18.42 -5.00 27.71
C ALA A 634 -18.24 -6.15 28.71
N ALA A 635 -17.07 -6.24 29.36
CA ALA A 635 -16.78 -7.26 30.36
C ALA A 635 -17.77 -7.24 31.54
N VAL A 636 -18.13 -6.05 32.04
CA VAL A 636 -19.11 -5.90 33.14
C VAL A 636 -20.53 -6.28 32.71
N ARG A 637 -20.85 -6.19 31.42
CA ARG A 637 -22.19 -6.39 30.88
C ARG A 637 -22.38 -7.72 30.15
N GLY A 638 -21.38 -8.59 30.18
CA GLY A 638 -21.41 -9.87 29.46
C GLY A 638 -21.44 -9.72 27.94
N GLY A 639 -20.88 -8.64 27.41
CA GLY A 639 -20.74 -8.41 25.98
C GLY A 639 -19.30 -8.60 25.49
N GLU A 640 -19.13 -8.54 24.18
CA GLU A 640 -17.89 -8.78 23.44
C GLU A 640 -17.48 -7.54 22.64
N VAL A 641 -16.17 -7.27 22.60
CA VAL A 641 -15.59 -6.22 21.75
C VAL A 641 -14.63 -6.85 20.74
N LEU A 642 -15.01 -6.80 19.47
CA LEU A 642 -14.17 -7.19 18.35
C LEU A 642 -13.26 -6.04 17.92
N ALA A 643 -12.02 -6.34 17.55
CA ALA A 643 -11.03 -5.39 17.04
C ALA A 643 -10.91 -5.52 15.52
N LEU A 644 -11.09 -4.40 14.81
CA LEU A 644 -11.07 -4.38 13.33
C LEU A 644 -9.74 -4.83 12.72
N ASP A 645 -8.63 -4.64 13.44
CA ASP A 645 -7.28 -4.97 13.00
C ASP A 645 -6.81 -6.39 13.37
N ARG A 646 -7.61 -7.12 14.16
CA ARG A 646 -7.26 -8.44 14.70
C ARG A 646 -8.30 -9.51 14.38
N ASP A 647 -9.58 -9.19 14.50
CA ASP A 647 -10.67 -10.18 14.51
C ASP A 647 -11.32 -10.38 13.13
N GLY A 648 -10.66 -9.91 12.06
CA GLY A 648 -10.97 -10.27 10.67
C GLY A 648 -12.33 -9.78 10.14
N SER A 649 -12.91 -10.56 9.22
CA SER A 649 -14.14 -10.19 8.49
C SER A 649 -15.37 -10.06 9.38
N GLU A 650 -15.45 -10.84 10.46
CA GLU A 650 -16.56 -10.76 11.40
C GLU A 650 -16.61 -9.39 12.09
N ALA A 651 -15.47 -8.87 12.52
CA ALA A 651 -15.38 -7.52 13.10
C ALA A 651 -15.82 -6.45 12.09
N GLU A 652 -15.43 -6.59 10.82
CA GLU A 652 -15.86 -5.66 9.78
C GLU A 652 -17.37 -5.69 9.54
N GLU A 653 -18.01 -6.86 9.60
CA GLU A 653 -19.46 -7.01 9.44
C GLU A 653 -20.23 -6.39 10.61
N VAL A 654 -19.82 -6.68 11.85
CA VAL A 654 -20.41 -6.08 13.05
C VAL A 654 -20.24 -4.56 13.01
N TYR A 655 -19.06 -4.07 12.64
CA TYR A 655 -18.83 -2.64 12.52
C TYR A 655 -19.69 -2.03 11.43
N ALA A 656 -19.77 -2.66 10.25
CA ALA A 656 -20.62 -2.25 9.13
C ALA A 656 -22.08 -2.08 9.56
N ALA A 657 -22.60 -2.97 10.41
CA ALA A 657 -23.98 -2.92 10.89
C ALA A 657 -24.29 -1.78 11.87
N LEU A 658 -23.27 -1.15 12.48
CA LEU A 658 -23.40 -0.15 13.55
C LEU A 658 -22.92 1.24 13.09
N PRO A 659 -23.68 1.97 12.25
CA PRO A 659 -23.22 3.24 11.67
C PRO A 659 -22.91 4.33 12.71
N TRP A 660 -23.59 4.33 13.86
CA TRP A 660 -23.35 5.25 14.97
C TRP A 660 -21.99 5.08 15.67
N LEU A 661 -21.24 4.01 15.40
CA LEU A 661 -19.85 3.87 15.87
C LEU A 661 -18.84 4.56 14.94
N ARG A 662 -19.28 5.00 13.76
CA ARG A 662 -18.41 5.59 12.72
C ARG A 662 -18.89 6.91 12.14
N ASP A 663 -20.13 7.29 12.42
CA ASP A 663 -20.76 8.50 11.91
C ASP A 663 -21.40 9.28 13.06
N GLY A 664 -21.02 10.55 13.18
CA GLY A 664 -21.42 11.42 14.27
C GLY A 664 -22.91 11.80 14.21
N ILE A 665 -23.49 11.87 13.02
CA ILE A 665 -24.92 12.13 12.82
C ILE A 665 -25.71 10.95 13.38
N PHE A 666 -25.37 9.73 12.96
CA PHE A 666 -26.02 8.52 13.45
C PHE A 666 -25.80 8.34 14.96
N ALA A 667 -24.62 8.68 15.48
CA ALA A 667 -24.32 8.67 16.92
C ALA A 667 -25.26 9.59 17.73
N ALA A 668 -25.44 10.83 17.28
CA ALA A 668 -26.29 11.81 17.97
C ALA A 668 -27.76 11.36 17.99
N VAL A 669 -28.26 10.89 16.85
CA VAL A 669 -29.64 10.39 16.73
C VAL A 669 -29.83 9.14 17.61
N ARG A 670 -28.85 8.25 17.68
CA ARG A 670 -28.88 7.07 18.57
C ARG A 670 -28.89 7.43 20.05
N LEU A 671 -28.09 8.43 20.45
CA LEU A 671 -28.10 8.97 21.81
C LEU A 671 -29.47 9.56 22.15
N CYS A 672 -30.02 10.43 21.30
CA CYS A 672 -31.33 11.03 21.52
C CYS A 672 -32.45 9.99 21.58
N ALA A 673 -32.36 8.94 20.77
CA ALA A 673 -33.31 7.84 20.83
C ALA A 673 -33.28 7.15 22.20
N ARG A 674 -32.09 6.94 22.78
CA ARG A 674 -31.95 6.40 24.14
C ARG A 674 -32.49 7.34 25.21
N LEU A 675 -32.16 8.63 25.13
CA LEU A 675 -32.64 9.63 26.10
C LEU A 675 -34.16 9.72 26.09
N GLY A 676 -34.78 9.78 24.92
CA GLY A 676 -36.23 9.89 24.80
C GLY A 676 -36.98 8.62 25.22
N GLN A 677 -36.33 7.46 25.18
CA GLN A 677 -36.93 6.20 25.63
C GLN A 677 -36.83 6.00 27.15
N THR A 678 -35.72 6.42 27.73
CA THR A 678 -35.44 6.20 29.15
C THR A 678 -35.88 7.38 30.03
N GLY A 679 -36.01 8.57 29.44
CA GLY A 679 -36.17 9.83 30.18
C GLY A 679 -34.90 10.25 30.95
N GLU A 680 -33.78 9.53 30.79
CA GLU A 680 -32.51 9.87 31.41
C GLU A 680 -31.91 11.15 30.79
N ARG A 681 -31.14 11.90 31.59
CA ARG A 681 -30.33 13.03 31.11
C ARG A 681 -29.03 12.53 30.50
N LEU A 682 -28.46 13.26 29.53
CA LEU A 682 -27.18 12.93 28.92
C LEU A 682 -26.06 12.89 29.95
N SER A 683 -26.04 13.80 30.94
CA SER A 683 -25.07 13.76 32.04
C SER A 683 -25.18 12.50 32.91
N THR A 684 -26.39 11.96 33.07
CA THR A 684 -26.63 10.72 33.82
C THR A 684 -26.15 9.51 33.03
N LEU A 685 -26.44 9.46 31.73
CA LEU A 685 -25.94 8.43 30.83
C LEU A 685 -24.40 8.46 30.74
N ALA A 686 -23.82 9.65 30.61
CA ALA A 686 -22.37 9.90 30.62
C ALA A 686 -21.68 9.48 31.91
N GLY A 687 -22.40 9.46 33.04
CA GLY A 687 -21.92 8.98 34.33
C GLY A 687 -21.82 7.45 34.44
N ARG A 688 -22.46 6.69 33.53
CA ARG A 688 -22.41 5.21 33.51
C ARG A 688 -21.17 4.67 32.79
N VAL A 689 -20.50 5.51 32.02
CA VAL A 689 -19.22 5.20 31.39
C VAL A 689 -18.10 5.51 32.40
N PRO A 690 -17.13 4.58 32.61
CA PRO A 690 -15.96 4.83 33.45
C PRO A 690 -15.27 6.16 33.10
N LYS A 691 -14.73 6.85 34.09
CA LYS A 691 -13.91 8.02 33.82
C LYS A 691 -12.58 7.55 33.23
N PHE A 692 -12.22 8.11 32.08
CA PHE A 692 -10.92 7.92 31.46
C PHE A 692 -10.49 9.20 30.73
N VAL A 693 -9.19 9.34 30.53
CA VAL A 693 -8.53 10.43 29.80
C VAL A 693 -7.64 9.79 28.75
N VAL A 694 -7.74 10.27 27.50
CA VAL A 694 -6.86 9.85 26.42
C VAL A 694 -5.91 10.99 26.06
N LEU A 695 -4.61 10.74 26.13
CA LEU A 695 -3.57 11.65 25.66
C LEU A 695 -2.86 11.06 24.45
N ARG A 696 -2.42 11.92 23.53
CA ARG A 696 -1.65 11.50 22.35
C ARG A 696 -0.43 12.38 22.19
N ARG A 697 0.73 11.78 21.94
CA ARG A 697 2.00 12.45 21.69
C ARG A 697 2.71 11.83 20.51
N GLU A 698 3.29 12.66 19.66
CA GLU A 698 4.16 12.20 18.58
C GLU A 698 5.62 12.26 19.02
N VAL A 699 6.37 11.21 18.75
CA VAL A 699 7.79 11.06 19.06
C VAL A 699 8.56 10.84 17.75
N PRO A 700 9.30 11.84 17.26
CA PRO A 700 10.17 11.68 16.09
C PRO A 700 11.24 10.61 16.33
N LEU A 701 11.59 9.87 15.28
CA LEU A 701 12.59 8.81 15.29
C LEU A 701 13.75 9.12 14.35
N ARG A 702 14.94 8.62 14.69
CA ARG A 702 16.15 8.61 13.86
C ARG A 702 16.38 7.27 13.19
N ARG A 703 16.08 6.16 13.89
CA ARG A 703 16.17 4.79 13.38
C ARG A 703 14.98 4.43 12.50
N SER A 704 15.08 3.30 11.82
CA SER A 704 13.96 2.67 11.13
C SER A 704 12.81 2.46 12.12
N ARG A 705 11.60 2.93 11.75
CA ARG A 705 10.36 2.73 12.52
C ARG A 705 10.16 1.25 12.91
N GLY A 706 10.54 0.34 12.02
CA GLY A 706 10.35 -1.10 12.17
C GLY A 706 11.25 -1.71 13.23
N GLU A 707 12.50 -1.26 13.31
CA GLU A 707 13.44 -1.71 14.35
C GLU A 707 12.96 -1.25 15.74
N VAL A 708 12.60 0.03 15.88
CA VAL A 708 12.10 0.56 17.16
C VAL A 708 10.81 -0.13 17.58
N MET A 709 9.92 -0.45 16.64
CA MET A 709 8.68 -1.19 16.91
C MET A 709 8.94 -2.65 17.32
N GLN A 710 9.94 -3.31 16.74
CA GLN A 710 10.35 -4.65 17.15
C GLN A 710 10.90 -4.64 18.58
N ASP A 711 11.83 -3.73 18.90
CA ASP A 711 12.39 -3.59 20.24
C ASP A 711 11.28 -3.33 21.29
N LEU A 712 10.27 -2.54 20.93
CA LEU A 712 9.10 -2.27 21.77
C LEU A 712 8.20 -3.49 21.95
N ALA A 713 7.96 -4.27 20.90
CA ALA A 713 7.11 -5.45 20.94
C ALA A 713 7.75 -6.56 21.80
N GLU A 714 9.05 -6.81 21.61
CA GLU A 714 9.84 -7.77 22.39
C GLU A 714 9.83 -7.40 23.87
N ALA A 715 10.05 -6.12 24.19
CA ALA A 715 10.09 -5.67 25.58
C ALA A 715 8.71 -5.61 26.27
N ALA A 716 7.61 -5.70 25.52
CA ALA A 716 6.24 -5.66 26.05
C ALA A 716 5.55 -7.03 26.09
N GLY A 717 6.14 -8.07 25.48
CA GLY A 717 5.51 -9.39 25.35
C GLY A 717 4.18 -9.37 24.59
N ALA A 718 3.95 -8.35 23.75
CA ALA A 718 2.66 -8.07 23.14
C ALA A 718 2.48 -8.82 21.80
N GLN A 719 1.28 -9.38 21.59
CA GLN A 719 0.87 -10.08 20.37
C GLN A 719 -0.07 -9.23 19.48
N ASN A 720 0.01 -9.49 18.16
CA ASN A 720 -0.89 -9.17 17.03
C ASN A 720 -1.79 -7.90 17.08
N GLY A 721 -1.53 -6.92 16.19
CA GLY A 721 -2.43 -5.78 15.88
C GLY A 721 -1.74 -4.65 15.08
N GLU A 722 -2.45 -3.54 14.82
CA GLU A 722 -1.83 -2.28 14.38
C GLU A 722 -1.15 -1.57 15.59
N GLY A 723 0.17 -1.75 15.74
CA GLY A 723 0.94 -1.15 16.84
C GLY A 723 1.16 -2.08 18.02
N VAL A 724 1.66 -1.53 19.14
CA VAL A 724 1.91 -2.25 20.39
C VAL A 724 0.99 -1.69 21.47
N LEU A 725 0.16 -2.55 22.05
CA LEU A 725 -0.70 -2.23 23.20
C LEU A 725 -0.05 -2.75 24.48
N ILE A 726 0.07 -1.89 25.49
CA ILE A 726 0.75 -2.19 26.75
C ILE A 726 -0.16 -1.78 27.91
N GLN A 727 -0.44 -2.71 28.83
CA GLN A 727 -1.10 -2.38 30.09
C GLN A 727 -0.07 -2.04 31.16
N ASP A 728 -0.16 -0.86 31.77
CA ASP A 728 0.79 -0.38 32.78
C ASP A 728 0.11 0.52 33.80
N ARG A 729 0.30 0.23 35.10
CA ARG A 729 -0.20 1.02 36.26
C ARG A 729 -1.68 1.40 36.18
N GLY A 730 -2.53 0.51 35.64
CA GLY A 730 -3.96 0.76 35.50
C GLY A 730 -4.33 1.69 34.34
N GLY A 731 -3.37 2.09 33.50
CA GLY A 731 -3.56 2.72 32.20
C GLY A 731 -3.18 1.79 31.06
N VAL A 732 -3.50 2.22 29.84
CA VAL A 732 -3.22 1.50 28.60
C VAL A 732 -2.43 2.42 27.68
N VAL A 733 -1.31 1.93 27.15
CA VAL A 733 -0.46 2.65 26.21
C VAL A 733 -0.52 1.96 24.86
N TRP A 734 -0.87 2.72 23.84
CA TRP A 734 -0.87 2.28 22.44
C TRP A 734 0.21 3.03 21.66
N LEU A 735 1.16 2.27 21.13
CA LEU A 735 2.29 2.77 20.35
C LEU A 735 2.09 2.39 18.88
N ALA A 736 2.00 3.38 18.00
CA ALA A 736 1.78 3.13 16.58
C ALA A 736 2.61 4.06 15.69
N PRO A 737 3.26 3.57 14.63
CA PRO A 737 4.03 4.41 13.73
C PRO A 737 3.16 5.29 12.83
N LEU A 738 3.62 6.50 12.55
CA LEU A 738 2.96 7.43 11.65
C LEU A 738 3.28 7.11 10.19
N SER A 739 2.29 7.24 9.29
CA SER A 739 2.44 6.87 7.87
C SER A 739 3.42 7.79 7.13
N ARG A 740 3.32 9.12 7.37
CA ARG A 740 4.02 10.16 6.57
C ARG A 740 5.28 10.72 7.21
N ARG A 741 5.58 10.37 8.46
CA ARG A 741 6.71 10.92 9.23
C ARG A 741 7.48 9.79 9.89
N ALA A 742 8.80 9.94 10.01
CA ALA A 742 9.63 9.07 10.84
C ALA A 742 9.35 9.39 12.32
N ALA A 743 8.22 8.92 12.82
CA ALA A 743 7.74 9.16 14.17
C ALA A 743 6.78 8.06 14.63
N LEU A 744 6.71 7.84 15.94
CA LEU A 744 5.67 7.05 16.59
C LEU A 744 4.64 7.95 17.27
N ARG A 745 3.38 7.52 17.27
CA ARG A 745 2.32 8.03 18.10
C ARG A 745 2.27 7.19 19.38
N VAL A 746 2.39 7.87 20.50
CA VAL A 746 2.14 7.35 21.85
C VAL A 746 0.76 7.83 22.26
N ALA A 747 -0.23 6.95 22.28
CA ALA A 747 -1.53 7.23 22.85
C ALA A 747 -1.64 6.54 24.21
N VAL A 748 -2.15 7.25 25.22
CA VAL A 748 -2.31 6.72 26.57
C VAL A 748 -3.73 6.94 27.02
N GLU A 749 -4.35 5.91 27.56
CA GLU A 749 -5.60 5.97 28.29
C GLU A 749 -5.34 5.68 29.78
N ALA A 750 -5.85 6.53 30.67
CA ALA A 750 -5.81 6.29 32.11
C ALA A 750 -7.04 6.88 32.82
N ALA A 751 -7.25 6.51 34.08
CA ALA A 751 -8.39 7.00 34.87
C ALA A 751 -8.33 8.52 35.16
N THR A 752 -7.12 9.08 35.27
CA THR A 752 -6.88 10.50 35.54
C THR A 752 -5.92 11.13 34.53
N LEU A 753 -5.95 12.46 34.43
CA LEU A 753 -5.03 13.20 33.57
C LEU A 753 -3.57 13.07 34.04
N GLU A 754 -3.34 13.07 35.36
CA GLU A 754 -2.00 12.96 35.94
C GLU A 754 -1.34 11.62 35.60
N ASP A 755 -2.10 10.52 35.73
CA ASP A 755 -1.63 9.18 35.35
C ASP A 755 -1.36 9.09 33.85
N ALA A 756 -2.26 9.64 33.03
CA ALA A 756 -2.10 9.65 31.58
C ALA A 756 -0.85 10.45 31.16
N GLU A 757 -0.58 11.60 31.78
CA GLU A 757 0.60 12.42 31.50
C GLU A 757 1.90 11.73 31.93
N ALA A 758 1.89 11.08 33.10
CA ALA A 758 3.04 10.34 33.61
C ALA A 758 3.41 9.18 32.66
N LEU A 759 2.45 8.33 32.31
CA LEU A 759 2.61 7.24 31.36
C LEU A 759 3.03 7.75 29.97
N CYS A 760 2.38 8.79 29.46
CA CYS A 760 2.70 9.34 28.14
C CYS A 760 4.13 9.89 28.08
N ARG A 761 4.61 10.52 29.15
CA ARG A 761 5.99 11.01 29.25
C ARG A 761 6.99 9.86 29.29
N GLU A 762 6.75 8.87 30.15
CA GLU A 762 7.63 7.73 30.32
C GLU A 762 7.79 6.91 29.04
N TYR A 763 6.69 6.56 28.37
CA TYR A 763 6.76 5.81 27.12
C TYR A 763 7.32 6.65 25.97
N ALA A 764 7.09 7.96 25.95
CA ALA A 764 7.77 8.82 24.99
C ALA A 764 9.29 8.84 25.20
N ASP A 765 9.75 8.81 26.46
CA ASP A 765 11.18 8.76 26.78
C ASP A 765 11.78 7.37 26.50
N ARG A 766 11.04 6.30 26.78
CA ARG A 766 11.43 4.92 26.42
C ARG A 766 11.60 4.75 24.92
N VAL A 767 10.66 5.28 24.11
CA VAL A 767 10.78 5.31 22.65
C VAL A 767 12.05 6.06 22.22
N ARG A 768 12.35 7.22 22.83
CA ARG A 768 13.57 8.00 22.52
C ARG A 768 14.86 7.31 22.96
N GLU A 769 14.81 6.48 23.98
CA GLU A 769 15.97 5.72 24.46
C GLU A 769 16.26 4.56 23.50
N LEU A 770 15.24 3.79 23.11
CA LEU A 770 15.38 2.73 22.11
C LEU A 770 15.84 3.28 20.75
N ASP A 771 15.34 4.45 20.34
CA ASP A 771 15.79 5.15 19.13
C ASP A 771 17.29 5.56 19.19
N ARG A 772 17.87 5.70 20.39
CA ARG A 772 19.29 6.07 20.59
C ARG A 772 20.24 4.89 20.70
N GLN A 773 19.74 3.67 20.93
CA GLN A 773 20.56 2.48 21.22
C GLN A 773 21.03 1.70 19.98
N GLY A 774 20.78 2.20 18.77
CA GLY A 774 21.16 1.56 17.49
C GLY A 774 22.10 2.37 16.64
#